data_AF-A0A267H703-F1
#
_entry.id   AF-A0A267H703-F1
#
_cell.length_a   1.000
_cell.length_b   1.000
_cell.length_c   1.000
_cell.angle_alpha   90.00
_cell.angle_beta   90.00
_cell.angle_gamma   90.00
#
_symmetry.space_group_name_H-M   'P 1'
#
loop_
_entity.id
_entity.type
_entity.pdbx_description
1 polymer ?
#
loop_
_entity_poly.entity_id
_entity_poly.type
_entity_poly.pdbx_seq_one_letter_code
_entity_poly.pdbx_strand_id
1 'polypeptide(L)'
;MKTWFQYVQNTEDLSRSGIQCRICRKFLNAHKKKETNLESQRKLTFATEQGYIPKGHAKDSVRRKLQEHSSNTLYSDAIKWMKEKHTSVLAKQLKQMNEAARLAKTKRDEITARVLTTVYAEVKSNIPFSAHPNMIDLQVKNGLDMGSHHKHRKSAAAMVESISNTMHRTFVNYIKSADNLPISIVLDTTSDIHSNSYVMIYFRVLENSQPLMFFYRFKRLTEVETGRSIYELLIRLFSDDKLEDEIKRRLWGVTTDGASVMTGSRVGLISQLRPWASKQFFQHHCAAHKLELSIYHAFEIFPFMQHLDKNINSLHKFYMSHTVKRKASLAQTSEALNLVFYELKRIYRIRWVASEVSALDVIRKSYYLLLTNLENIKSPSSGFDDESKATASGLLKTLQNVRYYSLHLFLMDILKLLEFESLQFQRAKGTFIGLQERHTNLIHSLETLKTNNGPRIVDFLASCKCRRVLGTADGYPQLEYHSGCHTRDLSYSNFACPSGPGSSDPTERFELKQPGSAADRSLRNRLFDASGRGSVVDMGAYPALDEIRSRIIDSIIDQLRNYFPEDDYSIFNVLNPVLLPNAETLHTVFTYSSRIIPLARRFGMEDDSSESETEDHLSDSDSRDADASERATERTISGQFGLLLKSLITSHSVDFCAYKGKGPVKFWSHFLETRTVEWLPRIKNLIMVVLTLPISSAEAERGFSIYKHIAYDRRTRLAPKTLEHLLRIRINGPPLMKFKPDIYVNDWLKKHWRSDAPGGQRQKESNVDEEIKDSDSDLLSGLF
;
A
#
# COMPACT_ATOMS: atom_id res chain seq x y z
N MET A 1 -21.56 -4.40 19.46
CA MET A 1 -23.04 -4.50 19.44
C MET A 1 -23.60 -3.46 18.47
N LYS A 2 -24.50 -3.82 17.55
CA LYS A 2 -25.23 -2.83 16.74
C LYS A 2 -26.34 -2.23 17.63
N THR A 3 -26.31 -0.92 17.84
CA THR A 3 -27.30 -0.22 18.67
C THR A 3 -28.70 -0.26 18.03
N TRP A 4 -29.70 -0.63 18.84
CA TRP A 4 -31.13 -0.69 18.46
C TRP A 4 -31.75 0.69 18.26
N PHE A 5 -31.16 1.70 18.91
CA PHE A 5 -31.58 3.08 18.86
C PHE A 5 -30.57 3.93 18.10
N GLN A 6 -31.05 5.03 17.54
CA GLN A 6 -30.23 6.05 16.90
C GLN A 6 -30.72 7.43 17.33
N TYR A 7 -29.80 8.36 17.57
CA TYR A 7 -30.14 9.76 17.64
C TYR A 7 -30.44 10.28 16.24
N VAL A 8 -31.55 10.99 16.07
CA VAL A 8 -31.93 11.62 14.81
C VAL A 8 -32.04 13.11 15.07
N GLN A 9 -31.12 13.87 14.49
CA GLN A 9 -31.18 15.33 14.51
C GLN A 9 -32.07 15.82 13.38
N ASN A 10 -33.00 16.73 13.68
CA ASN A 10 -33.79 17.43 12.68
C ASN A 10 -33.24 18.85 12.52
N THR A 11 -32.77 19.19 11.31
CA THR A 11 -32.13 20.46 10.99
C THR A 11 -33.12 21.61 10.81
N GLU A 12 -34.41 21.31 10.58
CA GLU A 12 -35.47 22.30 10.38
C GLU A 12 -36.19 22.65 11.69
N ASP A 13 -36.25 21.72 12.65
CA ASP A 13 -36.90 21.92 13.95
C ASP A 13 -36.23 21.05 15.01
N LEU A 14 -35.36 21.66 15.83
CA LEU A 14 -34.57 20.98 16.87
C LEU A 14 -35.45 20.31 17.94
N SER A 15 -36.69 20.77 18.16
CA SER A 15 -37.65 20.12 19.07
C SER A 15 -38.08 18.73 18.59
N ARG A 16 -37.80 18.41 17.33
CA ARG A 16 -38.06 17.09 16.70
C ARG A 16 -36.85 16.17 16.74
N SER A 17 -35.72 16.63 17.27
CA SER A 17 -34.53 15.82 17.48
C SER A 17 -34.73 14.88 18.69
N GLY A 18 -34.23 13.66 18.58
CA GLY A 18 -34.34 12.70 19.69
C GLY A 18 -33.94 11.28 19.35
N ILE A 19 -34.04 10.41 20.36
CA ILE A 19 -33.69 8.99 20.26
C ILE A 19 -34.85 8.21 19.66
N GLN A 20 -34.59 7.49 18.57
CA GLN A 20 -35.59 6.71 17.82
C GLN A 20 -35.16 5.27 17.61
N CYS A 21 -36.14 4.38 17.37
CA CYS A 21 -35.88 2.99 16.98
C CYS A 21 -35.32 2.94 15.55
N ARG A 22 -34.10 2.42 15.42
CA ARG A 22 -33.39 2.34 14.14
C ARG A 22 -34.11 1.43 13.13
N ILE A 23 -34.72 0.35 13.62
CA ILE A 23 -35.40 -0.66 12.79
C ILE A 23 -36.67 -0.05 12.17
N CYS A 24 -37.55 0.51 13.00
CA CYS A 24 -38.78 1.15 12.54
C CYS A 24 -38.51 2.33 11.61
N ARG A 25 -37.47 3.12 11.88
CA ARG A 25 -37.09 4.23 10.99
C ARG A 25 -36.67 3.74 9.60
N LYS A 26 -35.87 2.67 9.53
CA LYS A 26 -35.47 2.07 8.24
C LYS A 26 -36.68 1.51 7.48
N PHE A 27 -37.58 0.83 8.18
CA PHE A 27 -38.82 0.32 7.61
C PHE A 27 -39.65 1.46 7.01
N LEU A 28 -39.92 2.51 7.79
CA LEU A 28 -40.69 3.67 7.32
C LEU A 28 -40.03 4.41 6.15
N ASN A 29 -38.71 4.59 6.16
CA ASN A 29 -37.99 5.19 5.04
C ASN A 29 -38.12 4.38 3.75
N ALA A 30 -38.15 3.05 3.85
CA ALA A 30 -38.30 2.16 2.70
C ALA A 30 -39.73 2.12 2.15
N HIS A 31 -40.72 2.49 2.96
CA HIS A 31 -42.15 2.44 2.62
C HIS A 31 -42.81 3.83 2.48
N LYS A 32 -42.03 4.90 2.28
CA LYS A 32 -42.58 6.26 2.08
C LYS A 32 -43.51 6.34 0.86
N LYS A 33 -44.82 6.34 1.09
CA LYS A 33 -45.77 7.09 0.25
C LYS A 33 -45.60 8.58 0.58
N LYS A 34 -45.72 9.48 -0.41
CA LYS A 34 -45.46 10.93 -0.30
C LYS A 34 -46.23 11.67 0.80
N GLU A 35 -47.16 11.03 1.49
CA GLU A 35 -47.84 11.55 2.68
C GLU A 35 -47.84 10.49 3.80
N THR A 36 -46.72 10.32 4.50
CA THR A 36 -46.76 9.66 5.82
C THR A 36 -46.92 10.74 6.89
N ASN A 37 -48.11 10.75 7.51
CA ASN A 37 -48.56 11.65 8.57
C ASN A 37 -47.43 12.07 9.53
N LEU A 38 -47.24 13.38 9.70
CA LEU A 38 -46.28 14.01 10.63
C LEU A 38 -46.37 13.43 12.06
N GLU A 39 -47.55 12.95 12.42
CA GLU A 39 -47.89 12.36 13.70
C GLU A 39 -47.29 10.95 13.92
N SER A 40 -47.10 10.18 12.84
CA SER A 40 -46.49 8.84 12.89
C SER A 40 -44.99 8.92 13.17
N GLN A 41 -44.33 9.97 12.68
CA GLN A 41 -42.92 10.21 12.97
C GLN A 41 -42.69 10.67 14.42
N ARG A 42 -43.63 11.44 14.99
CA ARG A 42 -43.58 11.90 16.39
C ARG A 42 -43.73 10.75 17.40
N LYS A 43 -44.49 9.69 17.08
CA LYS A 43 -44.65 8.50 17.94
C LYS A 43 -43.40 7.61 18.05
N LEU A 44 -42.38 7.82 17.23
CA LEU A 44 -41.14 7.02 17.23
C LEU A 44 -40.04 7.56 18.14
N THR A 45 -40.21 8.80 18.63
CA THR A 45 -39.22 9.44 19.51
C THR A 45 -39.48 9.03 20.96
N PHE A 46 -38.50 8.32 21.54
CA PHE A 46 -38.54 7.84 22.92
C PHE A 46 -38.17 8.92 23.92
N ALA A 47 -37.11 9.67 23.61
CA ALA A 47 -36.60 10.78 24.41
C ALA A 47 -36.12 11.91 23.50
N THR A 48 -36.30 13.15 23.93
CA THR A 48 -35.70 14.34 23.31
C THR A 48 -34.20 14.38 23.59
N GLU A 49 -33.50 15.33 22.98
CA GLU A 49 -32.07 15.58 23.23
C GLU A 49 -31.77 15.85 24.71
N GLN A 50 -32.69 16.51 25.42
CA GLN A 50 -32.59 16.82 26.86
C GLN A 50 -33.03 15.65 27.76
N GLY A 51 -33.35 14.48 27.20
CA GLY A 51 -33.73 13.28 27.95
C GLY A 51 -35.21 13.18 28.34
N TYR A 52 -36.05 14.14 27.96
CA TYR A 52 -37.48 14.15 28.29
C TYR A 52 -38.32 13.34 27.31
N ILE A 53 -39.48 12.84 27.76
CA ILE A 53 -40.42 12.14 26.89
C ILE A 53 -41.27 13.16 26.11
N PRO A 54 -41.29 13.10 24.76
CA PRO A 54 -42.12 14.02 23.98
C PRO A 54 -43.60 13.91 24.34
N LYS A 55 -44.22 15.04 24.73
CA LYS A 55 -45.64 15.20 25.15
C LYS A 55 -46.09 14.33 26.34
N GLY A 56 -45.15 13.83 27.15
CA GLY A 56 -45.50 12.94 28.26
C GLY A 56 -46.09 13.67 29.47
N HIS A 57 -47.04 13.03 30.15
CA HIS A 57 -47.40 13.42 31.52
C HIS A 57 -46.22 13.14 32.47
N ALA A 58 -46.15 13.80 33.62
CA ALA A 58 -45.11 13.57 34.64
C ALA A 58 -44.99 12.11 35.12
N LYS A 59 -45.96 11.24 34.79
CA LYS A 59 -45.98 9.79 35.08
C LYS A 59 -45.51 8.90 33.91
N ASP A 60 -45.17 9.47 32.76
CA ASP A 60 -44.63 8.71 31.62
C ASP A 60 -43.15 8.42 31.84
N SER A 61 -42.75 7.15 31.74
CA SER A 61 -41.34 6.72 31.80
C SER A 61 -40.88 6.20 30.44
N VAL A 62 -39.60 6.41 30.11
CA VAL A 62 -39.02 5.91 28.84
C VAL A 62 -39.21 4.39 28.75
N ARG A 63 -39.16 3.69 29.90
CA ARG A 63 -39.43 2.26 30.02
C ARG A 63 -40.84 1.87 29.54
N ARG A 64 -41.88 2.61 29.94
CA ARG A 64 -43.26 2.34 29.49
C ARG A 64 -43.41 2.58 27.98
N LYS A 65 -42.83 3.67 27.47
CA LYS A 65 -42.84 3.97 26.02
C LYS A 65 -42.12 2.90 25.19
N LEU A 66 -41.04 2.33 25.74
CA LEU A 66 -40.32 1.20 25.12
C LEU A 66 -41.16 -0.08 25.11
N GLN A 67 -41.87 -0.38 26.20
CA GLN A 67 -42.79 -1.52 26.27
C GLN A 67 -43.91 -1.37 25.24
N GLU A 68 -44.58 -0.21 25.21
CA GLU A 68 -45.62 0.10 24.23
C GLU A 68 -45.12 0.02 22.78
N HIS A 69 -43.87 0.45 22.52
CA HIS A 69 -43.25 0.30 21.21
C HIS A 69 -42.96 -1.15 20.83
N SER A 70 -42.47 -1.97 21.78
CA SER A 70 -42.19 -3.38 21.51
C SER A 70 -43.46 -4.20 21.23
N SER A 71 -44.59 -3.78 21.78
CA SER A 71 -45.92 -4.37 21.51
C SER A 71 -46.66 -3.71 20.34
N ASN A 72 -46.06 -2.71 19.67
CA ASN A 72 -46.70 -1.99 18.58
C ASN A 72 -46.65 -2.80 17.28
N THR A 73 -47.74 -2.80 16.52
CA THR A 73 -47.86 -3.44 15.20
C THR A 73 -46.77 -2.97 14.24
N LEU A 74 -46.45 -1.67 14.25
CA LEU A 74 -45.41 -1.10 13.38
C LEU A 74 -44.01 -1.66 13.67
N TYR A 75 -43.71 -2.00 14.92
CA TYR A 75 -42.43 -2.64 15.27
C TYR A 75 -42.41 -4.11 14.83
N SER A 76 -43.51 -4.83 15.04
CA SER A 76 -43.68 -6.21 14.56
C SER A 76 -43.50 -6.31 13.05
N ASP A 77 -44.14 -5.41 12.29
CA ASP A 77 -44.03 -5.34 10.82
C ASP A 77 -42.60 -4.99 10.37
N ALA A 78 -41.96 -4.04 11.04
CA ALA A 78 -40.57 -3.67 10.75
C ALA A 78 -39.58 -4.82 11.02
N ILE A 79 -39.81 -5.62 12.06
CA ILE A 79 -39.03 -6.82 12.36
C ILE A 79 -39.28 -7.91 11.32
N LYS A 80 -40.53 -8.14 10.93
CA LYS A 80 -40.89 -9.10 9.88
C LYS A 80 -40.25 -8.74 8.55
N TRP A 81 -40.35 -7.48 8.13
CA TRP A 81 -39.69 -6.95 6.94
C TRP A 81 -38.17 -7.08 6.99
N MET A 82 -37.54 -6.83 8.15
CA MET A 82 -36.09 -7.03 8.30
C MET A 82 -35.69 -8.50 8.20
N LYS A 83 -36.46 -9.42 8.79
CA LYS A 83 -36.25 -10.86 8.68
C LYS A 83 -36.39 -11.30 7.22
N GLU A 84 -37.46 -10.91 6.54
CA GLU A 84 -37.69 -11.18 5.12
C GLU A 84 -36.58 -10.63 4.23
N LYS A 85 -36.08 -9.42 4.52
CA LYS A 85 -34.94 -8.83 3.81
C LYS A 85 -33.64 -9.60 4.05
N HIS A 86 -33.42 -10.14 5.25
CA HIS A 86 -32.26 -10.99 5.53
C HIS A 86 -32.35 -12.35 4.83
N THR A 87 -33.52 -12.98 4.88
CA THR A 87 -33.79 -14.24 4.17
C THR A 87 -33.71 -14.04 2.66
N SER A 88 -34.17 -12.89 2.14
CA SER A 88 -34.06 -12.55 0.72
C SER A 88 -32.64 -12.26 0.28
N VAL A 89 -31.74 -11.79 1.15
CA VAL A 89 -30.32 -11.65 0.83
C VAL A 89 -29.65 -13.02 0.67
N LEU A 90 -29.90 -13.95 1.58
CA LEU A 90 -29.36 -15.32 1.46
C LEU A 90 -29.97 -16.04 0.25
N ALA A 91 -31.27 -15.90 0.04
CA ALA A 91 -31.96 -16.43 -1.14
C ALA A 91 -31.51 -15.76 -2.44
N LYS A 92 -31.16 -14.45 -2.42
CA LYS A 92 -30.59 -13.73 -3.56
C LYS A 92 -29.15 -14.15 -3.83
N GLN A 93 -28.35 -14.41 -2.80
CA GLN A 93 -26.99 -14.94 -2.95
C GLN A 93 -27.00 -16.39 -3.46
N LEU A 94 -27.90 -17.23 -2.95
CA LEU A 94 -28.17 -18.58 -3.49
C LEU A 94 -28.70 -18.51 -4.93
N LYS A 95 -29.61 -17.57 -5.24
CA LYS A 95 -30.08 -17.31 -6.61
C LYS A 95 -28.95 -16.81 -7.52
N GLN A 96 -28.03 -15.96 -7.03
CA GLN A 96 -26.89 -15.47 -7.79
C GLN A 96 -25.85 -16.58 -8.05
N MET A 97 -25.58 -17.45 -7.07
CA MET A 97 -24.79 -18.67 -7.28
C MET A 97 -25.47 -19.61 -8.28
N ASN A 98 -26.80 -19.72 -8.23
CA ASN A 98 -27.58 -20.49 -9.19
C ASN A 98 -27.74 -19.80 -10.56
N GLU A 99 -27.62 -18.47 -10.65
CA GLU A 99 -27.64 -17.69 -11.91
C GLU A 99 -26.30 -17.75 -12.63
N ALA A 100 -25.18 -17.69 -11.91
CA ALA A 100 -23.86 -17.99 -12.49
C ALA A 100 -23.80 -19.44 -13.00
N ALA A 101 -24.51 -20.37 -12.35
CA ALA A 101 -24.71 -21.73 -12.85
C ALA A 101 -25.78 -21.87 -13.95
N ARG A 102 -26.57 -20.83 -14.28
CA ARG A 102 -27.62 -20.89 -15.33
C ARG A 102 -27.12 -20.59 -16.74
N LEU A 103 -25.89 -20.09 -16.91
CA LEU A 103 -25.20 -20.09 -18.20
C LEU A 103 -24.69 -21.49 -18.58
N ALA A 104 -24.73 -22.43 -17.62
CA ALA A 104 -24.32 -23.81 -17.78
C ALA A 104 -25.34 -24.55 -18.65
N LYS A 105 -24.89 -25.13 -19.77
CA LYS A 105 -25.77 -25.75 -20.76
C LYS A 105 -26.30 -27.10 -20.29
N THR A 106 -25.61 -27.73 -19.34
CA THR A 106 -25.96 -29.03 -18.79
C THR A 106 -25.89 -29.04 -17.26
N LYS A 107 -26.56 -30.03 -16.64
CA LYS A 107 -26.48 -30.28 -15.19
C LYS A 107 -25.05 -30.51 -14.71
N ARG A 108 -24.23 -31.12 -15.56
CA ARG A 108 -22.80 -31.37 -15.34
C ARG A 108 -22.03 -30.05 -15.22
N ASP A 109 -22.25 -29.13 -16.16
CA ASP A 109 -21.60 -27.83 -16.18
C ASP A 109 -21.90 -27.04 -14.90
N GLU A 110 -23.14 -27.09 -14.40
CA GLU A 110 -23.57 -26.47 -13.14
C GLU A 110 -22.80 -27.04 -11.94
N ILE A 111 -22.67 -28.36 -11.84
CA ILE A 111 -21.92 -29.03 -10.76
C ILE A 111 -20.44 -28.61 -10.82
N THR A 112 -19.82 -28.70 -12.01
CA THR A 112 -18.43 -28.31 -12.22
C THR A 112 -18.21 -26.84 -11.86
N ALA A 113 -19.11 -25.94 -12.23
CA ALA A 113 -19.04 -24.52 -11.89
C ALA A 113 -19.01 -24.31 -10.37
N ARG A 114 -19.92 -24.97 -9.63
CA ARG A 114 -19.98 -24.88 -8.16
C ARG A 114 -18.72 -25.40 -7.48
N VAL A 115 -18.19 -26.54 -7.94
CA VAL A 115 -16.95 -27.11 -7.41
C VAL A 115 -15.77 -26.19 -7.71
N LEU A 116 -15.64 -25.70 -8.96
CA LEU A 116 -14.59 -24.75 -9.34
C LEU A 116 -14.64 -23.47 -8.51
N THR A 117 -15.83 -22.90 -8.28
CA THR A 117 -16.02 -21.74 -7.40
C THR A 117 -15.60 -22.06 -5.96
N THR A 118 -15.89 -23.27 -5.47
CA THR A 118 -15.47 -23.71 -4.13
C THR A 118 -13.94 -23.83 -4.04
N VAL A 119 -13.31 -24.48 -5.02
CA VAL A 119 -11.84 -24.59 -5.12
C VAL A 119 -11.19 -23.21 -5.23
N TYR A 120 -11.76 -22.32 -6.03
CA TYR A 120 -11.28 -20.94 -6.16
C TYR A 120 -11.33 -20.20 -4.81
N ALA A 121 -12.45 -20.32 -4.09
CA ALA A 121 -12.60 -19.74 -2.75
C ALA A 121 -11.56 -20.30 -1.77
N GLU A 122 -11.32 -21.61 -1.77
CA GLU A 122 -10.29 -22.24 -0.96
C GLU A 122 -8.91 -21.65 -1.23
N VAL A 123 -8.53 -21.47 -2.50
CA VAL A 123 -7.24 -20.87 -2.87
C VAL A 123 -7.15 -19.42 -2.42
N LYS A 124 -8.17 -18.59 -2.69
CA LYS A 124 -8.19 -17.17 -2.27
C LYS A 124 -8.09 -17.03 -0.74
N SER A 125 -8.67 -17.96 0.01
CA SER A 125 -8.65 -18.00 1.47
C SER A 125 -7.49 -18.80 2.08
N ASN A 126 -6.54 -19.27 1.27
CA ASN A 126 -5.41 -20.10 1.71
C ASN A 126 -5.78 -21.43 2.40
N ILE A 127 -6.93 -22.01 2.09
CA ILE A 127 -7.42 -23.26 2.70
C ILE A 127 -6.67 -24.46 2.10
N PRO A 128 -6.08 -25.36 2.91
CA PRO A 128 -5.38 -26.54 2.39
C PRO A 128 -6.35 -27.52 1.72
N PHE A 129 -5.94 -28.15 0.61
CA PHE A 129 -6.80 -29.09 -0.14
C PHE A 129 -7.20 -30.35 0.67
N SER A 130 -6.55 -30.62 1.80
CA SER A 130 -7.02 -31.64 2.75
C SER A 130 -8.39 -31.31 3.34
N ALA A 131 -8.77 -30.03 3.39
CA ALA A 131 -10.09 -29.59 3.84
C ALA A 131 -11.15 -29.59 2.74
N HIS A 132 -10.77 -29.82 1.47
CA HIS A 132 -11.70 -29.76 0.33
C HIS A 132 -12.94 -30.67 0.49
N PRO A 133 -12.81 -31.93 0.94
CA PRO A 133 -13.99 -32.78 1.16
C PRO A 133 -14.99 -32.15 2.14
N ASN A 134 -14.50 -31.53 3.22
CA ASN A 134 -15.33 -30.86 4.22
C ASN A 134 -16.02 -29.62 3.65
N MET A 135 -15.34 -28.89 2.76
CA MET A 135 -15.92 -27.73 2.08
C MET A 135 -17.04 -28.14 1.13
N ILE A 136 -16.88 -29.25 0.40
CA ILE A 136 -17.94 -29.82 -0.45
C ILE A 136 -19.12 -30.28 0.41
N ASP A 137 -18.88 -31.00 1.52
CA ASP A 137 -19.94 -31.43 2.43
C ASP A 137 -20.70 -30.26 3.06
N LEU A 138 -20.02 -29.14 3.33
CA LEU A 138 -20.65 -27.91 3.76
C LEU A 138 -21.58 -27.33 2.69
N GLN A 139 -21.17 -27.31 1.42
CA GLN A 139 -22.03 -26.84 0.33
C GLN A 139 -23.24 -27.74 0.12
N VAL A 140 -23.07 -29.06 0.22
CA VAL A 140 -24.17 -30.03 0.18
C VAL A 140 -25.15 -29.78 1.34
N LYS A 141 -24.64 -29.56 2.56
CA LYS A 141 -25.46 -29.22 3.73
C LYS A 141 -26.22 -27.90 3.54
N ASN A 142 -25.66 -26.95 2.80
CA ASN A 142 -26.33 -25.70 2.43
C ASN A 142 -27.37 -25.85 1.32
N GLY A 143 -27.61 -27.08 0.83
CA GLY A 143 -28.62 -27.40 -0.17
C GLY A 143 -28.14 -27.30 -1.61
N LEU A 144 -26.84 -27.23 -1.86
CA LEU A 144 -26.29 -27.25 -3.21
C LEU A 144 -26.01 -28.68 -3.68
N ASP A 145 -26.37 -28.97 -4.91
CA ASP A 145 -25.95 -30.21 -5.57
C ASP A 145 -24.52 -30.03 -6.11
N MET A 146 -23.59 -30.74 -5.49
CA MET A 146 -22.15 -30.71 -5.79
C MET A 146 -21.68 -31.96 -6.55
N GLY A 147 -22.59 -32.88 -6.88
CA GLY A 147 -22.25 -34.18 -7.45
C GLY A 147 -21.37 -35.06 -6.54
N SER A 148 -21.04 -36.25 -7.04
CA SER A 148 -20.11 -37.19 -6.40
C SER A 148 -18.67 -37.06 -6.95
N HIS A 149 -18.56 -36.60 -8.19
CA HIS A 149 -17.31 -36.36 -8.90
C HIS A 149 -16.63 -35.12 -8.30
N HIS A 150 -15.32 -35.16 -8.11
CA HIS A 150 -14.48 -34.07 -7.58
C HIS A 150 -14.41 -33.83 -6.06
N LYS A 151 -15.05 -34.64 -5.21
CA LYS A 151 -14.96 -34.47 -3.73
C LYS A 151 -13.54 -34.60 -3.15
N HIS A 152 -12.61 -35.21 -3.88
CA HIS A 152 -11.25 -35.51 -3.39
C HIS A 152 -10.23 -34.39 -3.62
N ARG A 153 -9.25 -34.28 -2.71
CA ARG A 153 -8.13 -33.32 -2.78
C ARG A 153 -7.37 -33.31 -4.12
N LYS A 154 -7.26 -34.46 -4.79
CA LYS A 154 -6.55 -34.57 -6.08
C LYS A 154 -7.31 -33.82 -7.19
N SER A 155 -8.63 -33.87 -7.14
CA SER A 155 -9.49 -33.15 -8.07
C SER A 155 -9.38 -31.64 -7.85
N ALA A 156 -9.41 -31.19 -6.60
CA ALA A 156 -9.18 -29.78 -6.27
C ALA A 156 -7.83 -29.28 -6.81
N ALA A 157 -6.75 -30.05 -6.63
CA ALA A 157 -5.44 -29.69 -7.16
C ALA A 157 -5.42 -29.58 -8.69
N ALA A 158 -6.05 -30.53 -9.40
CA ALA A 158 -6.18 -30.49 -10.86
C ALA A 158 -7.04 -29.29 -11.32
N MET A 159 -8.12 -28.98 -10.61
CA MET A 159 -8.95 -27.80 -10.88
C MET A 159 -8.19 -26.49 -10.70
N VAL A 160 -7.34 -26.40 -9.67
CA VAL A 160 -6.43 -25.25 -9.49
C VAL A 160 -5.46 -25.11 -10.65
N GLU A 161 -4.86 -26.20 -11.11
CA GLU A 161 -4.02 -26.19 -12.31
C GLU A 161 -4.81 -25.72 -13.54
N SER A 162 -6.03 -26.22 -13.72
CA SER A 162 -6.89 -25.80 -14.83
C SER A 162 -7.22 -24.31 -14.80
N ILE A 163 -7.71 -23.80 -13.66
CA ILE A 163 -8.03 -22.37 -13.47
C ILE A 163 -6.79 -21.52 -13.76
N SER A 164 -5.66 -21.87 -13.13
CA SER A 164 -4.40 -21.15 -13.33
C SER A 164 -3.96 -21.16 -14.79
N ASN A 165 -4.05 -22.29 -15.48
CA ASN A 165 -3.62 -22.39 -16.88
C ASN A 165 -4.53 -21.60 -17.80
N THR A 166 -5.85 -21.60 -17.55
CA THR A 166 -6.79 -20.73 -18.28
C THR A 166 -6.44 -19.25 -18.05
N MET A 167 -6.23 -18.81 -16.80
CA MET A 167 -5.82 -17.44 -16.49
C MET A 167 -4.52 -17.05 -17.19
N HIS A 168 -3.51 -17.94 -17.16
CA HIS A 168 -2.22 -17.70 -17.82
C HIS A 168 -2.39 -17.56 -19.33
N ARG A 169 -3.13 -18.48 -19.96
CA ARG A 169 -3.36 -18.46 -21.40
C ARG A 169 -4.13 -17.21 -21.82
N THR A 170 -5.14 -16.78 -21.07
CA THR A 170 -5.86 -15.53 -21.36
C THR A 170 -4.93 -14.33 -21.28
N PHE A 171 -4.08 -14.26 -20.25
CA PHE A 171 -3.08 -13.20 -20.14
C PHE A 171 -2.09 -13.19 -21.31
N VAL A 172 -1.51 -14.35 -21.66
CA VAL A 172 -0.60 -14.49 -22.80
C VAL A 172 -1.28 -14.07 -24.11
N ASN A 173 -2.53 -14.50 -24.32
CA ASN A 173 -3.29 -14.13 -25.52
C ASN A 173 -3.57 -12.64 -25.58
N TYR A 174 -3.92 -12.01 -24.45
CA TYR A 174 -4.08 -10.55 -24.38
C TYR A 174 -2.80 -9.81 -24.80
N ILE A 175 -1.64 -10.24 -24.30
CA ILE A 175 -0.36 -9.65 -24.71
C ILE A 175 -0.16 -9.82 -26.22
N LYS A 176 -0.44 -10.99 -26.79
CA LYS A 176 -0.29 -11.26 -28.24
C LYS A 176 -1.24 -10.45 -29.11
N SER A 177 -2.51 -10.34 -28.72
CA SER A 177 -3.55 -9.68 -29.51
C SER A 177 -3.48 -8.16 -29.43
N ALA A 178 -2.92 -7.63 -28.35
CA ALA A 178 -2.82 -6.19 -28.17
C ALA A 178 -1.71 -5.60 -29.04
N ASP A 179 -2.10 -4.91 -30.11
CA ASP A 179 -1.17 -4.17 -30.95
C ASP A 179 -0.60 -2.96 -30.19
N ASN A 180 0.69 -2.67 -30.41
CA ASN A 180 1.42 -1.54 -29.83
C ASN A 180 1.33 -1.35 -28.30
N LEU A 181 0.84 -2.34 -27.53
CA LEU A 181 0.74 -2.27 -26.07
C LEU A 181 2.14 -2.21 -25.43
N PRO A 182 2.51 -1.12 -24.72
CA PRO A 182 3.79 -1.05 -24.01
C PRO A 182 3.86 -2.08 -22.88
N ILE A 183 5.04 -2.69 -22.72
CA ILE A 183 5.30 -3.67 -21.66
C ILE A 183 6.49 -3.20 -20.83
N SER A 184 6.33 -3.22 -19.51
CA SER A 184 7.46 -3.13 -18.59
C SER A 184 7.54 -4.38 -17.73
N ILE A 185 8.74 -4.79 -17.36
CA ILE A 185 8.98 -5.97 -16.52
C ILE A 185 9.36 -5.52 -15.12
N VAL A 186 8.76 -6.13 -14.11
CA VAL A 186 9.20 -6.01 -12.72
C VAL A 186 9.60 -7.38 -12.23
N LEU A 187 10.78 -7.46 -11.64
CA LEU A 187 11.32 -8.70 -11.13
C LEU A 187 12.07 -8.47 -9.83
N ASP A 188 12.02 -9.48 -8.99
CA ASP A 188 12.68 -9.53 -7.69
C ASP A 188 13.00 -10.99 -7.36
N THR A 189 13.93 -11.20 -6.44
CA THR A 189 14.36 -12.53 -5.99
C THR A 189 14.13 -12.73 -4.49
N THR A 190 13.92 -13.98 -4.11
CA THR A 190 13.85 -14.37 -2.70
C THR A 190 14.43 -15.75 -2.50
N SER A 191 14.97 -16.02 -1.32
CA SER A 191 15.44 -17.35 -0.93
C SER A 191 14.51 -17.98 0.10
N ASP A 192 14.27 -19.28 -0.03
CA ASP A 192 13.55 -20.05 0.99
C ASP A 192 14.44 -20.45 2.17
N ILE A 193 13.86 -21.12 3.19
CA ILE A 193 14.60 -21.59 4.36
C ILE A 193 15.70 -22.63 4.04
N HIS A 194 15.67 -23.21 2.84
CA HIS A 194 16.66 -24.16 2.34
C HIS A 194 17.64 -23.49 1.37
N SER A 195 17.67 -22.16 1.34
CA SER A 195 18.51 -21.34 0.46
C SER A 195 18.28 -21.57 -1.03
N ASN A 196 17.09 -22.02 -1.43
CA ASN A 196 16.73 -22.04 -2.85
C ASN A 196 16.27 -20.65 -3.27
N SER A 197 16.89 -20.10 -4.32
CA SER A 197 16.47 -18.83 -4.91
C SER A 197 15.27 -19.00 -5.86
N TYR A 198 14.35 -18.06 -5.78
CA TYR A 198 13.18 -17.96 -6.66
C TYR A 198 13.09 -16.56 -7.24
N VAL A 199 12.68 -16.49 -8.51
CA VAL A 199 12.40 -15.23 -9.22
C VAL A 199 10.89 -15.08 -9.35
N MET A 200 10.39 -13.91 -8.99
CA MET A 200 9.00 -13.51 -9.20
C MET A 200 8.96 -12.46 -10.31
N ILE A 201 8.18 -12.70 -11.35
CA ILE A 201 8.16 -11.86 -12.56
C ILE A 201 6.75 -11.32 -12.78
N TYR A 202 6.66 -10.02 -12.99
CA TYR A 202 5.44 -9.31 -13.35
C TYR A 202 5.63 -8.55 -14.66
N PHE A 203 4.55 -8.40 -15.40
CA PHE A 203 4.44 -7.37 -16.43
C PHE A 203 3.58 -6.23 -15.93
N ARG A 204 4.01 -5.01 -16.21
CA ARG A 204 3.18 -3.83 -16.15
C ARG A 204 2.75 -3.47 -17.57
N VAL A 205 1.45 -3.32 -17.76
CA VAL A 205 0.82 -2.95 -19.03
C VAL A 205 -0.33 -1.97 -18.78
N LEU A 206 -0.94 -1.45 -19.84
CA LEU A 206 -2.13 -0.61 -19.76
C LEU A 206 -3.40 -1.40 -20.08
N GLU A 207 -4.31 -1.47 -19.13
CA GLU A 207 -5.67 -1.97 -19.34
C GLU A 207 -6.65 -0.82 -19.13
N ASN A 208 -7.53 -0.55 -20.10
CA ASN A 208 -8.42 0.63 -20.09
C ASN A 208 -7.64 1.93 -19.79
N SER A 209 -6.50 2.07 -20.47
CA SER A 209 -5.52 3.15 -20.31
C SER A 209 -4.94 3.34 -18.90
N GLN A 210 -5.17 2.39 -17.98
CA GLN A 210 -4.68 2.42 -16.61
C GLN A 210 -3.51 1.45 -16.44
N PRO A 211 -2.43 1.84 -15.73
CA PRO A 211 -1.36 0.91 -15.41
C PRO A 211 -1.83 -0.19 -14.47
N LEU A 212 -1.61 -1.44 -14.88
CA LEU A 212 -1.90 -2.63 -14.10
C LEU A 212 -0.71 -3.58 -14.09
N MET A 213 -0.53 -4.23 -12.94
CA MET A 213 0.54 -5.19 -12.67
C MET A 213 -0.02 -6.60 -12.73
N PHE A 214 0.46 -7.40 -13.68
CA PHE A 214 0.07 -8.79 -13.85
C PHE A 214 1.22 -9.71 -13.45
N PHE A 215 0.93 -10.65 -12.55
CA PHE A 215 1.86 -11.73 -12.24
C PHE A 215 2.02 -12.64 -13.47
N TYR A 216 3.25 -12.80 -13.94
CA TYR A 216 3.57 -13.63 -15.09
C TYR A 216 4.00 -15.04 -14.67
N ARG A 217 5.10 -15.14 -13.92
CA ARG A 217 5.75 -16.41 -13.56
C ARG A 217 6.43 -16.33 -12.19
N PHE A 218 6.46 -17.48 -11.52
CA PHE A 218 7.26 -17.70 -10.31
C PHE A 218 8.09 -18.96 -10.51
N LYS A 219 9.41 -18.82 -10.60
CA LYS A 219 10.31 -19.93 -10.93
C LYS A 219 11.45 -20.02 -9.95
N ARG A 220 11.78 -21.26 -9.57
CA ARG A 220 13.02 -21.57 -8.85
C ARG A 220 14.20 -21.45 -9.81
N LEU A 221 15.29 -20.83 -9.38
CA LEU A 221 16.56 -20.88 -10.09
C LEU A 221 17.20 -22.25 -9.86
N THR A 222 17.55 -22.94 -10.94
CA THR A 222 18.24 -24.24 -10.90
C THR A 222 19.74 -24.10 -10.67
N GLU A 223 20.27 -22.90 -10.92
CA GLU A 223 21.68 -22.54 -10.85
C GLU A 223 21.89 -21.40 -9.86
N VAL A 224 23.16 -21.05 -9.63
CA VAL A 224 23.53 -19.90 -8.81
C VAL A 224 22.93 -18.62 -9.38
N GLU A 225 22.40 -17.79 -8.48
CA GLU A 225 21.76 -16.53 -8.82
C GLU A 225 22.76 -15.53 -9.42
N THR A 226 22.78 -15.48 -10.75
CA THR A 226 23.59 -14.56 -11.56
C THR A 226 22.71 -13.84 -12.57
N GLY A 227 23.13 -12.66 -13.03
CA GLY A 227 22.39 -11.90 -14.04
C GLY A 227 22.16 -12.72 -15.32
N ARG A 228 23.10 -13.61 -15.66
CA ARG A 228 23.02 -14.54 -16.78
C ARG A 228 21.98 -15.64 -16.57
N SER A 229 22.00 -16.31 -15.42
CA SER A 229 21.00 -17.33 -15.11
C SER A 229 19.56 -16.79 -15.15
N ILE A 230 19.36 -15.54 -14.71
CA ILE A 230 18.05 -14.88 -14.74
C ILE A 230 17.67 -14.50 -16.17
N TYR A 231 18.61 -13.98 -16.96
CA TYR A 231 18.41 -13.68 -18.37
C TYR A 231 17.98 -14.93 -19.15
N GLU A 232 18.74 -16.01 -19.06
CA GLU A 232 18.46 -17.27 -19.77
C GLU A 232 17.12 -17.88 -19.33
N LEU A 233 16.77 -17.77 -18.04
CA LEU A 233 15.45 -18.15 -17.55
C LEU A 233 14.34 -17.29 -18.19
N LEU A 234 14.49 -15.96 -18.24
CA LEU A 234 13.49 -15.08 -18.83
C LEU A 234 13.25 -15.37 -20.30
N ILE A 235 14.32 -15.47 -21.09
CA ILE A 235 14.20 -15.79 -22.53
C ILE A 235 13.49 -17.12 -22.72
N ARG A 236 13.91 -18.18 -22.00
CA ARG A 236 13.24 -19.48 -22.05
C ARG A 236 11.75 -19.38 -21.72
N LEU A 237 11.38 -18.65 -20.67
CA LEU A 237 9.97 -18.46 -20.30
C LEU A 237 9.19 -17.71 -21.39
N PHE A 238 9.80 -16.73 -22.04
CA PHE A 238 9.17 -16.00 -23.14
C PHE A 238 9.01 -16.89 -24.36
N SER A 239 10.02 -17.69 -24.73
CA SER A 239 9.93 -18.64 -25.84
C SER A 239 8.87 -19.72 -25.56
N ASP A 240 8.82 -20.28 -24.35
CA ASP A 240 7.83 -21.29 -23.93
C ASP A 240 6.38 -20.79 -24.09
N ASP A 241 6.13 -19.52 -23.75
CA ASP A 241 4.82 -18.88 -23.91
C ASP A 241 4.60 -18.27 -25.31
N LYS A 242 5.60 -18.35 -26.19
CA LYS A 242 5.65 -17.72 -27.51
C LYS A 242 5.39 -16.21 -27.43
N LEU A 243 6.07 -15.52 -26.52
CA LEU A 243 6.00 -14.08 -26.28
C LEU A 243 7.32 -13.35 -26.56
N GLU A 244 8.34 -14.06 -27.02
CA GLU A 244 9.69 -13.51 -27.15
C GLU A 244 9.73 -12.30 -28.09
N ASP A 245 9.16 -12.41 -29.28
CA ASP A 245 9.13 -11.33 -30.28
C ASP A 245 8.28 -10.14 -29.82
N GLU A 246 7.16 -10.42 -29.16
CA GLU A 246 6.25 -9.46 -28.57
C GLU A 246 6.95 -8.59 -27.52
N ILE A 247 7.67 -9.24 -26.60
CA ILE A 247 8.37 -8.56 -25.51
C ILE A 247 9.60 -7.84 -26.05
N LYS A 248 10.38 -8.49 -26.92
CA LYS A 248 11.58 -7.90 -27.54
C LYS A 248 11.27 -6.58 -28.24
N ARG A 249 10.14 -6.48 -28.95
CA ARG A 249 9.71 -5.26 -29.67
C ARG A 249 9.05 -4.21 -28.78
N ARG A 250 8.41 -4.61 -27.67
CA ARG A 250 7.53 -3.73 -26.85
C ARG A 250 8.01 -3.54 -25.41
N LEU A 251 9.22 -3.97 -25.08
CA LEU A 251 9.84 -3.73 -23.78
C LEU A 251 10.28 -2.27 -23.67
N TRP A 252 9.65 -1.54 -22.76
CA TRP A 252 9.92 -0.11 -22.51
C TRP A 252 10.47 0.19 -21.12
N GLY A 253 10.34 -0.74 -20.17
CA GLY A 253 10.83 -0.54 -18.81
C GLY A 253 11.22 -1.84 -18.11
N VAL A 254 12.25 -1.77 -17.26
CA VAL A 254 12.62 -2.87 -16.35
C VAL A 254 12.91 -2.29 -14.97
N THR A 255 12.18 -2.76 -13.95
CA THR A 255 12.36 -2.31 -12.56
C THR A 255 12.74 -3.48 -11.66
N THR A 256 13.81 -3.29 -10.88
CA THR A 256 14.40 -4.31 -9.98
C THR A 256 14.71 -3.69 -8.61
N ASP A 257 15.09 -4.51 -7.64
CA ASP A 257 15.55 -4.09 -6.31
C ASP A 257 16.88 -3.33 -6.33
N GLY A 258 17.60 -3.30 -7.45
CA GLY A 258 18.88 -2.60 -7.58
C GLY A 258 20.11 -3.46 -7.25
N ALA A 259 19.97 -4.73 -6.89
CA ALA A 259 21.09 -5.61 -6.60
C ALA A 259 22.07 -5.71 -7.80
N SER A 260 23.36 -5.92 -7.52
CA SER A 260 24.41 -5.99 -8.55
C SER A 260 24.17 -7.11 -9.57
N VAL A 261 23.55 -8.22 -9.14
CA VAL A 261 23.10 -9.32 -10.01
C VAL A 261 22.08 -8.83 -11.05
N MET A 262 21.23 -7.88 -10.68
CA MET A 262 20.22 -7.31 -11.57
C MET A 262 20.80 -6.18 -12.42
N THR A 263 21.42 -5.18 -11.79
CA THR A 263 21.74 -3.89 -12.40
C THR A 263 23.21 -3.72 -12.80
N GLY A 264 24.08 -4.69 -12.48
CA GLY A 264 25.51 -4.61 -12.75
C GLY A 264 25.84 -4.40 -14.22
N SER A 265 26.75 -3.47 -14.51
CA SER A 265 27.05 -3.00 -15.87
C SER A 265 27.73 -4.02 -16.78
N ARG A 266 28.41 -5.03 -16.20
CA ARG A 266 29.14 -6.06 -16.96
C ARG A 266 28.34 -7.34 -17.13
N VAL A 267 27.92 -7.93 -16.01
CA VAL A 267 27.32 -9.28 -15.96
C VAL A 267 25.90 -9.29 -15.38
N GLY A 268 25.34 -8.12 -15.08
CA GLY A 268 23.99 -8.02 -14.53
C GLY A 268 22.93 -8.43 -15.55
N LEU A 269 21.70 -8.67 -15.08
CA LEU A 269 20.57 -8.96 -15.95
C LEU A 269 20.35 -7.85 -16.99
N ILE A 270 20.43 -6.58 -16.56
CA ILE A 270 20.16 -5.45 -17.46
C ILE A 270 21.19 -5.35 -18.58
N SER A 271 22.48 -5.60 -18.31
CA SER A 271 23.51 -5.56 -19.35
C SER A 271 23.29 -6.63 -20.43
N GLN A 272 22.59 -7.71 -20.10
CA GLN A 272 22.24 -8.78 -21.04
C GLN A 272 20.92 -8.54 -21.78
N LEU A 273 19.92 -7.93 -21.12
CA LEU A 273 18.65 -7.57 -21.76
C LEU A 273 18.79 -6.42 -22.76
N ARG A 274 19.72 -5.48 -22.52
CA ARG A 274 19.99 -4.32 -23.39
C ARG A 274 20.21 -4.68 -24.86
N PRO A 275 21.17 -5.56 -25.22
CA PRO A 275 21.39 -5.97 -26.61
C PRO A 275 20.30 -6.88 -27.15
N TRP A 276 19.53 -7.56 -26.30
CA TRP A 276 18.43 -8.42 -26.72
C TRP A 276 17.19 -7.61 -27.14
N ALA A 277 16.86 -6.52 -26.45
CA ALA A 277 15.69 -5.70 -26.75
C ALA A 277 15.83 -4.92 -28.08
N SER A 278 14.73 -4.75 -28.83
CA SER A 278 14.75 -4.00 -30.10
C SER A 278 14.81 -2.48 -29.91
N LYS A 279 14.60 -1.98 -28.69
CA LYS A 279 14.50 -0.55 -28.38
C LYS A 279 15.21 -0.23 -27.07
N GLN A 280 15.53 1.04 -26.89
CA GLN A 280 16.02 1.54 -25.61
C GLN A 280 14.89 1.51 -24.57
N PHE A 281 15.03 0.65 -23.55
CA PHE A 281 14.13 0.64 -22.41
C PHE A 281 14.67 1.45 -21.22
N PHE A 282 13.77 1.86 -20.34
CA PHE A 282 14.09 2.54 -19.09
C PHE A 282 14.40 1.54 -17.97
N GLN A 283 15.63 1.54 -17.47
CA GLN A 283 16.02 0.75 -16.30
C GLN A 283 15.75 1.57 -15.03
N HIS A 284 15.12 0.98 -14.03
CA HIS A 284 14.91 1.61 -12.73
C HIS A 284 15.26 0.70 -11.56
N HIS A 285 15.95 1.28 -10.58
CA HIS A 285 16.08 0.70 -9.25
C HIS A 285 14.91 1.21 -8.41
N CYS A 286 14.10 0.27 -7.91
CA CYS A 286 12.92 0.47 -7.07
C CYS A 286 13.04 1.68 -6.13
N ALA A 287 12.17 2.68 -6.32
CA ALA A 287 12.14 3.89 -5.51
C ALA A 287 11.93 3.61 -4.01
N ALA A 288 11.10 2.62 -3.66
CA ALA A 288 10.92 2.23 -2.26
C ALA A 288 12.22 1.67 -1.64
N HIS A 289 12.98 0.86 -2.39
CA HIS A 289 14.26 0.34 -1.92
C HIS A 289 15.34 1.44 -1.83
N LYS A 290 15.41 2.31 -2.84
CA LYS A 290 16.29 3.50 -2.83
C LYS A 290 16.05 4.38 -1.60
N LEU A 291 14.79 4.61 -1.25
CA LEU A 291 14.44 5.39 -0.06
C LEU A 291 14.95 4.71 1.21
N GLU A 292 14.68 3.41 1.40
CA GLU A 292 15.17 2.65 2.56
C GLU A 292 16.72 2.67 2.64
N LEU A 293 17.42 2.52 1.51
CA LEU A 293 18.89 2.58 1.47
C LEU A 293 19.43 3.98 1.79
N SER A 294 18.81 5.03 1.26
CA SER A 294 19.22 6.42 1.55
C SER A 294 19.17 6.72 3.04
N ILE A 295 18.14 6.21 3.72
CA ILE A 295 17.93 6.43 5.15
C ILE A 295 18.89 5.57 5.97
N TYR A 296 19.09 4.30 5.58
CA TYR A 296 20.07 3.42 6.20
C TYR A 296 21.48 4.05 6.17
N HIS A 297 21.94 4.52 5.00
CA HIS A 297 23.26 5.16 4.88
C HIS A 297 23.33 6.52 5.59
N ALA A 298 22.23 7.27 5.65
CA ALA A 298 22.19 8.53 6.39
C ALA A 298 22.38 8.28 7.91
N PHE A 299 21.88 7.16 8.43
CA PHE A 299 21.99 6.87 9.85
C PHE A 299 23.24 6.09 10.25
N GLU A 300 23.89 5.40 9.32
CA GLU A 300 25.10 4.61 9.58
C GLU A 300 26.25 5.44 10.17
N ILE A 301 26.35 6.72 9.81
CA ILE A 301 27.39 7.64 10.29
C ILE A 301 27.19 8.09 11.76
N PHE A 302 26.05 7.80 12.37
CA PHE A 302 25.71 8.23 13.73
C PHE A 302 25.76 7.06 14.71
N PRO A 303 26.81 6.93 15.55
CA PRO A 303 26.94 5.81 16.49
C PRO A 303 25.74 5.67 17.43
N PHE A 304 25.15 6.78 17.86
CA PHE A 304 23.99 6.80 18.77
C PHE A 304 22.72 6.20 18.16
N MET A 305 22.58 6.15 16.82
CA MET A 305 21.47 5.47 16.15
C MET A 305 21.56 3.96 16.35
N GLN A 306 22.77 3.39 16.25
CA GLN A 306 22.99 1.97 16.52
C GLN A 306 22.68 1.62 17.99
N HIS A 307 22.95 2.53 18.93
CA HIS A 307 22.57 2.36 20.33
C HIS A 307 21.05 2.41 20.51
N LEU A 308 20.35 3.32 19.83
CA LEU A 308 18.88 3.40 19.83
C LEU A 308 18.24 2.10 19.32
N ASP A 309 18.70 1.58 18.18
CA ASP A 309 18.25 0.30 17.61
C ASP A 309 18.44 -0.87 18.58
N LYS A 310 19.63 -0.95 19.20
CA LYS A 310 19.94 -1.99 20.20
C LYS A 310 19.03 -1.89 21.41
N ASN A 311 18.75 -0.68 21.90
CA ASN A 311 17.89 -0.47 23.07
C ASN A 311 16.43 -0.84 22.79
N ILE A 312 15.88 -0.46 21.64
CA ILE A 312 14.52 -0.83 21.22
C ILE A 312 14.40 -2.36 21.09
N ASN A 313 15.37 -3.01 20.44
CA ASN A 313 15.38 -4.46 20.30
C ASN A 313 15.61 -5.17 21.64
N SER A 314 16.34 -4.56 22.57
CA SER A 314 16.53 -5.09 23.93
C SER A 314 15.24 -5.01 24.75
N LEU A 315 14.46 -3.92 24.65
CA LEU A 315 13.12 -3.83 25.24
C LEU A 315 12.19 -4.92 24.70
N HIS A 316 12.16 -5.09 23.38
CA HIS A 316 11.41 -6.19 22.75
C HIS A 316 11.87 -7.55 23.29
N LYS A 317 13.19 -7.82 23.30
CA LYS A 317 13.72 -9.10 23.79
C LYS A 317 13.37 -9.35 25.25
N PHE A 318 13.45 -8.31 26.09
CA PHE A 318 13.18 -8.40 27.52
C PHE A 318 11.72 -8.85 27.78
N TYR A 319 10.75 -8.22 27.12
CA TYR A 319 9.33 -8.47 27.39
C TYR A 319 8.64 -9.48 26.45
N MET A 320 9.09 -9.65 25.21
CA MET A 320 8.36 -10.38 24.17
C MET A 320 9.02 -11.70 23.75
N SER A 321 10.34 -11.83 23.89
CA SER A 321 11.08 -13.02 23.44
C SER A 321 11.21 -14.06 24.55
N HIS A 322 10.44 -15.16 24.45
CA HIS A 322 10.51 -16.34 25.33
C HIS A 322 10.26 -16.10 26.83
N THR A 323 9.57 -15.01 27.21
CA THR A 323 9.51 -14.55 28.61
C THR A 323 8.09 -14.33 29.14
N VAL A 324 7.38 -15.43 29.42
CA VAL A 324 5.98 -15.42 29.90
C VAL A 324 5.81 -14.56 31.17
N LYS A 325 6.74 -14.67 32.13
CA LYS A 325 6.67 -13.94 33.42
C LYS A 325 6.76 -12.42 33.26
N ARG A 326 7.67 -11.92 32.43
CA ARG A 326 7.86 -10.48 32.20
C ARG A 326 6.72 -9.88 31.39
N LYS A 327 6.22 -10.60 30.38
CA LYS A 327 5.02 -10.21 29.65
C LYS A 327 3.80 -10.13 30.56
N ALA A 328 3.61 -11.12 31.43
CA ALA A 328 2.52 -11.13 32.40
C ALA A 328 2.62 -9.96 33.40
N SER A 329 3.82 -9.68 33.92
CA SER A 329 4.06 -8.51 34.80
C SER A 329 3.71 -7.18 34.13
N LEU A 330 4.11 -7.00 32.87
CA LEU A 330 3.77 -5.82 32.09
C LEU A 330 2.25 -5.70 31.87
N ALA A 331 1.56 -6.82 31.57
CA ALA A 331 0.12 -6.85 31.42
C ALA A 331 -0.62 -6.52 32.73
N GLN A 332 -0.18 -7.07 33.87
CA GLN A 332 -0.73 -6.75 35.19
C GLN A 332 -0.55 -5.27 35.54
N THR A 333 0.61 -4.70 35.20
CA THR A 333 0.86 -3.26 35.41
C THR A 333 -0.05 -2.42 34.51
N SER A 334 -0.29 -2.85 33.27
CA SER A 334 -1.24 -2.20 32.36
C SER A 334 -2.66 -2.19 32.91
N GLU A 335 -3.10 -3.29 33.51
CA GLU A 335 -4.41 -3.41 34.15
C GLU A 335 -4.51 -2.52 35.39
N ALA A 336 -3.49 -2.54 36.26
CA ALA A 336 -3.43 -1.70 37.45
C ALA A 336 -3.46 -0.20 37.13
N LEU A 337 -2.81 0.22 36.04
CA LEU A 337 -2.79 1.61 35.57
C LEU A 337 -3.98 1.97 34.66
N ASN A 338 -4.87 1.01 34.35
CA ASN A 338 -5.95 1.16 33.38
C ASN A 338 -5.49 1.71 32.01
N LEU A 339 -4.35 1.20 31.52
CA LEU A 339 -3.75 1.56 30.23
C LEU A 339 -3.97 0.47 29.18
N VAL A 340 -3.98 0.89 27.92
CA VAL A 340 -4.04 -0.05 26.79
C VAL A 340 -2.70 -0.76 26.64
N PHE A 341 -2.72 -2.08 26.67
CA PHE A 341 -1.54 -2.91 26.44
C PHE A 341 -1.24 -3.00 24.93
N TYR A 342 -0.02 -2.62 24.55
CA TYR A 342 0.51 -2.79 23.20
C TYR A 342 1.70 -3.75 23.21
N GLU A 343 1.69 -4.75 22.33
CA GLU A 343 2.86 -5.61 22.16
C GLU A 343 4.02 -4.82 21.54
N LEU A 344 5.17 -4.84 22.24
CA LEU A 344 6.39 -4.19 21.75
C LEU A 344 6.83 -4.82 20.44
N LYS A 345 7.37 -3.98 19.56
CA LYS A 345 7.81 -4.39 18.22
C LYS A 345 9.32 -4.35 18.11
N ARG A 346 9.83 -5.19 17.21
CA ARG A 346 11.25 -5.30 16.87
C ARG A 346 11.55 -4.49 15.62
N ILE A 347 12.72 -3.88 15.58
CA ILE A 347 13.27 -3.25 14.37
C ILE A 347 13.90 -4.33 13.50
N TYR A 348 13.52 -4.37 12.23
CA TYR A 348 14.11 -5.25 11.22
C TYR A 348 14.99 -4.42 10.30
N ARG A 349 16.23 -4.86 10.09
CA ARG A 349 17.16 -4.16 9.18
C ARG A 349 16.67 -4.13 7.73
N ILE A 350 15.90 -5.15 7.33
CA ILE A 350 15.25 -5.23 6.02
C ILE A 350 13.86 -4.62 6.18
N ARG A 351 13.59 -3.43 5.60
CA ARG A 351 12.42 -2.54 5.84
C ARG A 351 12.51 -1.75 7.15
N TRP A 352 13.60 -1.00 7.26
CA TRP A 352 13.99 -0.31 8.47
C TRP A 352 12.98 0.77 8.85
N VAL A 353 12.57 1.65 7.92
CA VAL A 353 11.70 2.81 8.21
C VAL A 353 10.37 2.38 8.81
N ALA A 354 9.64 1.47 8.15
CA ALA A 354 8.33 1.05 8.61
C ALA A 354 8.38 0.29 9.95
N SER A 355 9.39 -0.56 10.14
CA SER A 355 9.54 -1.33 11.39
C SER A 355 9.95 -0.44 12.57
N GLU A 356 10.81 0.55 12.33
CA GLU A 356 11.25 1.51 13.32
C GLU A 356 10.14 2.47 13.72
N VAL A 357 9.44 3.10 12.77
CA VAL A 357 8.26 3.94 13.06
C VAL A 357 7.28 3.20 13.95
N SER A 358 7.01 1.93 13.61
CA SER A 358 6.08 1.13 14.37
C SER A 358 6.58 0.76 15.76
N ALA A 359 7.89 0.52 15.94
CA ALA A 359 8.47 0.23 17.25
C ALA A 359 8.53 1.48 18.14
N LEU A 360 8.97 2.61 17.58
CA LEU A 360 9.02 3.90 18.26
C LEU A 360 7.64 4.36 18.73
N ASP A 361 6.60 4.22 17.90
CA ASP A 361 5.24 4.62 18.27
C ASP A 361 4.65 3.77 19.39
N VAL A 362 4.91 2.45 19.39
CA VAL A 362 4.44 1.57 20.48
C VAL A 362 5.14 1.91 21.79
N ILE A 363 6.45 2.17 21.77
CA ILE A 363 7.21 2.59 22.96
C ILE A 363 6.67 3.92 23.49
N ARG A 364 6.45 4.92 22.62
CA ARG A 364 5.87 6.22 23.00
C ARG A 364 4.49 6.07 23.64
N LYS A 365 3.61 5.23 23.06
CA LYS A 365 2.27 4.96 23.61
C LYS A 365 2.31 4.23 24.95
N SER A 366 3.35 3.41 25.17
CA SER A 366 3.51 2.58 26.36
C SER A 366 4.51 3.17 27.36
N TYR A 367 4.91 4.44 27.19
CA TYR A 367 6.12 4.95 27.85
C TYR A 367 6.02 4.91 29.37
N TYR A 368 4.94 5.45 29.93
CA TYR A 368 4.69 5.41 31.37
C TYR A 368 4.58 3.98 31.90
N LEU A 369 3.80 3.12 31.22
CA LEU A 369 3.67 1.70 31.55
C LEU A 369 5.05 1.01 31.63
N LEU A 370 5.94 1.27 30.67
CA LEU A 370 7.27 0.68 30.63
C LEU A 370 8.12 1.18 31.81
N LEU A 371 8.10 2.47 32.13
CA LEU A 371 8.84 3.04 33.26
C LEU A 371 8.38 2.43 34.58
N THR A 372 7.07 2.45 34.85
CA THR A 372 6.50 1.91 36.09
C THR A 372 6.78 0.41 36.24
N ASN A 373 6.64 -0.37 35.17
CA ASN A 373 6.92 -1.80 35.25
C ASN A 373 8.40 -2.10 35.50
N LEU A 374 9.31 -1.36 34.85
CA LEU A 374 10.75 -1.52 35.08
C LEU A 374 11.15 -1.14 36.51
N GLU A 375 10.52 -0.11 37.10
CA GLU A 375 10.69 0.24 38.52
C GLU A 375 10.20 -0.89 39.44
N ASN A 376 9.03 -1.46 39.16
CA ASN A 376 8.50 -2.61 39.90
C ASN A 376 9.42 -3.84 39.81
N ILE A 377 9.97 -4.12 38.63
CA ILE A 377 10.93 -5.23 38.45
C ILE A 377 12.23 -4.95 39.19
N LYS A 378 12.75 -3.73 39.13
CA LYS A 378 13.99 -3.32 39.79
C LYS A 378 13.91 -3.40 41.32
N SER A 379 12.72 -3.25 41.90
CA SER A 379 12.52 -3.25 43.36
C SER A 379 13.19 -4.46 44.04
N PRO A 380 13.88 -4.29 45.18
CA PRO A 380 14.45 -5.40 45.95
C PRO A 380 13.41 -6.47 46.32
N SER A 381 12.16 -6.04 46.58
CA SER A 381 11.02 -6.90 46.92
C SER A 381 10.42 -7.66 45.73
N SER A 382 10.90 -7.40 44.50
CA SER A 382 10.36 -8.09 43.32
C SER A 382 10.85 -9.53 43.26
N GLY A 383 9.97 -10.44 42.83
CA GLY A 383 10.27 -11.86 42.64
C GLY A 383 11.06 -12.18 41.37
N PHE A 384 11.76 -11.22 40.78
CA PHE A 384 12.61 -11.40 39.60
C PHE A 384 14.06 -11.70 40.01
N ASP A 385 14.77 -12.46 39.17
CA ASP A 385 16.19 -12.76 39.33
C ASP A 385 17.08 -11.52 39.17
N ASP A 386 18.32 -11.60 39.66
CA ASP A 386 19.25 -10.47 39.67
C ASP A 386 19.64 -10.00 38.25
N GLU A 387 19.70 -10.91 37.28
CA GLU A 387 19.97 -10.57 35.87
C GLU A 387 18.82 -9.73 35.28
N SER A 388 17.58 -10.13 35.54
CA SER A 388 16.36 -9.40 35.18
C SER A 388 16.32 -8.03 35.85
N LYS A 389 16.66 -7.94 37.14
CA LYS A 389 16.74 -6.68 37.91
C LYS A 389 17.81 -5.74 37.35
N ALA A 390 19.00 -6.26 37.06
CA ALA A 390 20.10 -5.49 36.46
C ALA A 390 19.74 -4.98 35.05
N THR A 391 19.17 -5.85 34.21
CA THR A 391 18.70 -5.49 32.87
C THR A 391 17.59 -4.43 32.93
N ALA A 392 16.62 -4.59 33.83
CA ALA A 392 15.54 -3.62 34.03
C ALA A 392 16.08 -2.26 34.47
N SER A 393 17.07 -2.24 35.37
CA SER A 393 17.74 -1.01 35.81
C SER A 393 18.46 -0.30 34.65
N GLY A 394 19.15 -1.04 33.77
CA GLY A 394 19.80 -0.49 32.58
C GLY A 394 18.80 0.12 31.60
N LEU A 395 17.72 -0.61 31.28
CA LEU A 395 16.65 -0.13 30.39
C LEU A 395 15.93 1.09 30.97
N LEU A 396 15.65 1.09 32.27
CA LEU A 396 15.02 2.21 32.97
C LEU A 396 15.88 3.47 32.89
N LYS A 397 17.21 3.35 33.13
CA LYS A 397 18.15 4.48 33.03
C LYS A 397 18.15 5.09 31.62
N THR A 398 18.07 4.26 30.58
CA THR A 398 17.97 4.73 29.19
C THR A 398 16.66 5.44 28.93
N LEU A 399 15.51 4.86 29.33
CA LEU A 399 14.20 5.47 29.14
C LEU A 399 14.02 6.76 29.96
N GLN A 400 14.66 6.88 31.12
CA GLN A 400 14.63 8.12 31.90
C GLN A 400 15.53 9.22 31.33
N ASN A 401 16.35 8.95 30.31
CA ASN A 401 17.25 9.95 29.74
C ASN A 401 16.48 10.91 28.79
N VAL A 402 16.46 12.20 29.12
CA VAL A 402 15.78 13.23 28.30
C VAL A 402 16.35 13.28 26.88
N ARG A 403 17.67 13.18 26.71
CA ARG A 403 18.32 13.24 25.38
C ARG A 403 17.94 12.04 24.52
N TYR A 404 17.81 10.85 25.12
CA TYR A 404 17.31 9.66 24.43
C TYR A 404 15.87 9.87 23.95
N TYR A 405 14.97 10.30 24.85
CA TYR A 405 13.56 10.42 24.50
C TYR A 405 13.31 11.57 23.53
N SER A 406 14.07 12.67 23.63
CA SER A 406 14.02 13.76 22.66
C SER A 406 14.44 13.31 21.26
N LEU A 407 15.51 12.52 21.16
CA LEU A 407 15.93 11.90 19.90
C LEU A 407 14.87 10.93 19.37
N HIS A 408 14.28 10.10 20.23
CA HIS A 408 13.18 9.20 19.87
C HIS A 408 12.00 9.95 19.24
N LEU A 409 11.56 11.04 19.87
CA LEU A 409 10.46 11.86 19.36
C LEU A 409 10.83 12.56 18.05
N PHE A 410 12.05 13.09 17.95
CA PHE A 410 12.55 13.72 16.73
C PHE A 410 12.62 12.74 15.55
N LEU A 411 13.14 11.54 15.78
CA LEU A 411 13.15 10.47 14.78
C LEU A 411 11.75 10.11 14.34
N MET A 412 10.78 10.02 15.26
CA MET A 412 9.39 9.78 14.88
C MET A 412 8.84 10.86 13.95
N ASP A 413 9.17 12.13 14.16
CA ASP A 413 8.74 13.24 13.30
C ASP A 413 9.34 13.12 11.89
N ILE A 414 10.64 12.80 11.78
CA ILE A 414 11.32 12.57 10.50
C ILE A 414 10.75 11.34 9.79
N LEU A 415 10.76 10.19 10.48
CA LEU A 415 10.41 8.90 9.89
C LEU A 415 8.94 8.85 9.46
N LYS A 416 8.06 9.65 10.06
CA LYS A 416 6.67 9.77 9.59
C LYS A 416 6.55 10.43 8.22
N LEU A 417 7.39 11.42 7.90
CA LEU A 417 7.47 12.00 6.56
C LEU A 417 7.98 10.95 5.55
N LEU A 418 9.01 10.20 5.95
CA LEU A 418 9.64 9.17 5.11
C LEU A 418 8.73 7.95 4.89
N GLU A 419 7.99 7.51 5.92
CA GLU A 419 6.99 6.44 5.83
C GLU A 419 5.89 6.83 4.83
N PHE A 420 5.42 8.09 4.88
CA PHE A 420 4.43 8.57 3.94
C PHE A 420 4.93 8.44 2.50
N GLU A 421 6.13 8.91 2.18
CA GLU A 421 6.68 8.78 0.82
C GLU A 421 6.97 7.33 0.43
N SER A 422 7.47 6.49 1.35
CA SER A 422 7.68 5.05 1.11
C SER A 422 6.39 4.36 0.67
N LEU A 423 5.26 4.61 1.35
CA LEU A 423 3.96 4.06 0.98
C LEU A 423 3.49 4.51 -0.42
N GLN A 424 3.96 5.66 -0.90
CA GLN A 424 3.56 6.23 -2.18
C GLN A 424 4.35 5.59 -3.31
N PHE A 425 5.64 5.32 -3.09
CA PHE A 425 6.47 4.54 -4.01
C PHE A 425 5.99 3.09 -4.14
N GLN A 426 5.42 2.51 -3.10
CA GLN A 426 4.92 1.14 -3.11
C GLN A 426 3.55 0.95 -3.81
N ARG A 427 2.90 2.04 -4.26
CA ARG A 427 1.60 1.96 -4.93
C ARG A 427 1.71 1.27 -6.28
N ALA A 428 0.82 0.31 -6.54
CA ALA A 428 0.72 -0.41 -7.82
C ALA A 428 0.65 0.52 -9.05
N LYS A 429 -0.09 1.63 -8.91
CA LYS A 429 -0.30 2.65 -9.94
C LYS A 429 0.68 3.83 -9.87
N GLY A 430 1.79 3.69 -9.13
CA GLY A 430 2.81 4.74 -9.02
C GLY A 430 3.39 5.09 -10.39
N THR A 431 3.70 6.36 -10.63
CA THR A 431 4.21 6.89 -11.91
C THR A 431 5.38 7.83 -11.66
N PHE A 432 6.27 7.98 -12.64
CA PHE A 432 7.35 8.96 -12.62
C PHE A 432 6.86 10.40 -12.78
N ILE A 433 5.66 10.60 -13.33
CA ILE A 433 5.09 11.94 -13.52
C ILE A 433 4.83 12.58 -12.14
N GLY A 434 5.46 13.73 -11.88
CA GLY A 434 5.37 14.43 -10.60
C GLY A 434 6.23 13.85 -9.48
N LEU A 435 7.05 12.82 -9.76
CA LEU A 435 7.94 12.23 -8.76
C LEU A 435 8.97 13.24 -8.23
N GLN A 436 9.54 14.06 -9.12
CA GLN A 436 10.51 15.10 -8.73
C GLN A 436 9.88 16.14 -7.79
N GLU A 437 8.66 16.61 -8.10
CA GLU A 437 7.96 17.58 -7.26
C GLU A 437 7.71 17.03 -5.84
N ARG A 438 7.32 15.75 -5.73
CA ARG A 438 7.17 15.09 -4.42
C ARG A 438 8.48 15.01 -3.67
N HIS A 439 9.56 14.67 -4.35
CA HIS A 439 10.88 14.61 -3.75
C HIS A 439 11.33 15.99 -3.23
N THR A 440 11.14 17.06 -4.01
CA THR A 440 11.40 18.45 -3.59
C THR A 440 10.57 18.83 -2.37
N ASN A 441 9.29 18.47 -2.34
CA ASN A 441 8.40 18.75 -1.20
C ASN A 441 8.82 18.00 0.07
N LEU A 442 9.29 16.75 -0.06
CA LEU A 442 9.86 15.99 1.06
C LEU A 442 11.11 16.68 1.62
N ILE A 443 12.05 17.06 0.75
CA ILE A 443 13.27 17.78 1.15
C ILE A 443 12.91 19.08 1.87
N HIS A 444 11.99 19.87 1.33
CA HIS A 444 11.53 21.09 1.97
C HIS A 444 10.93 20.82 3.35
N SER A 445 10.09 19.79 3.48
CA SER A 445 9.51 19.38 4.77
C SER A 445 10.59 18.98 5.79
N LEU A 446 11.63 18.26 5.36
CA LEU A 446 12.77 17.90 6.20
C LEU A 446 13.58 19.14 6.61
N GLU A 447 13.84 20.08 5.70
CA GLU A 447 14.52 21.34 5.98
C GLU A 447 13.79 22.15 7.06
N THR A 448 12.46 22.22 7.01
CA THR A 448 11.68 22.95 8.05
C THR A 448 11.89 22.36 9.44
N LEU A 449 12.18 21.05 9.54
CA LEU A 449 12.48 20.40 10.80
C LEU A 449 13.84 20.79 11.37
N LYS A 450 14.72 21.52 10.66
CA LYS A 450 15.99 22.01 11.24
C LYS A 450 15.74 23.08 12.31
N THR A 451 14.77 23.96 12.07
CA THR A 451 14.46 25.11 12.93
C THR A 451 13.17 24.95 13.70
N ASN A 452 12.21 24.16 13.20
CA ASN A 452 10.90 23.96 13.82
C ASN A 452 10.75 22.57 14.42
N ASN A 453 10.07 22.48 15.56
CA ASN A 453 9.72 21.19 16.16
C ASN A 453 8.60 20.51 15.37
N GLY A 454 8.75 19.20 15.17
CA GLY A 454 7.68 18.39 14.63
C GLY A 454 6.60 18.09 15.68
N PRO A 455 5.47 17.49 15.26
CA PRO A 455 4.32 17.27 16.12
C PRO A 455 4.64 16.54 17.43
N ARG A 456 5.53 15.52 17.41
CA ARG A 456 5.84 14.73 18.62
C ARG A 456 6.61 15.52 19.66
N ILE A 457 7.53 16.36 19.23
CA ILE A 457 8.25 17.25 20.15
C ILE A 457 7.32 18.35 20.66
N VAL A 458 6.48 18.93 19.80
CA VAL A 458 5.50 19.96 20.22
C VAL A 458 4.55 19.41 21.28
N ASP A 459 3.97 18.23 21.04
CA ASP A 459 3.08 17.55 22.00
C ASP A 459 3.80 17.29 23.34
N PHE A 460 5.07 16.88 23.29
CA PHE A 460 5.87 16.63 24.49
C PHE A 460 6.14 17.91 25.29
N LEU A 461 6.59 18.98 24.64
CA LEU A 461 6.88 20.27 25.28
C LEU A 461 5.61 20.93 25.86
N ALA A 462 4.45 20.70 25.23
CA ALA A 462 3.17 21.21 25.70
C ALA A 462 2.62 20.42 26.90
N SER A 463 2.87 19.11 26.96
CA SER A 463 2.33 18.24 28.01
C SER A 463 3.21 18.12 29.25
N CYS A 464 4.54 18.26 29.11
CA CYS A 464 5.48 18.13 30.22
C CYS A 464 5.90 19.49 30.82
N LYS A 465 6.40 19.46 32.05
CA LYS A 465 7.02 20.60 32.72
C LYS A 465 8.54 20.41 32.80
N CYS A 466 9.30 21.49 32.65
CA CYS A 466 10.77 21.51 32.68
C CYS A 466 11.26 22.19 33.96
N ARG A 467 12.35 21.67 34.51
CA ARG A 467 12.97 22.17 35.75
C ARG A 467 13.80 23.42 35.46
N ARG A 468 13.57 24.51 36.21
CA ARG A 468 14.37 25.75 36.14
C ARG A 468 14.86 26.16 37.54
N VAL A 469 15.97 26.90 37.56
CA VAL A 469 16.49 27.55 38.77
C VAL A 469 15.87 28.94 38.83
N LEU A 470 15.11 29.23 39.88
CA LEU A 470 14.46 30.55 40.08
C LEU A 470 15.36 31.55 40.82
N GLY A 471 16.38 31.05 41.53
CA GLY A 471 17.34 31.85 42.31
C GLY A 471 18.10 30.98 43.31
N THR A 472 18.90 31.63 44.16
CA THR A 472 19.57 30.99 45.31
C THR A 472 18.98 31.53 46.61
N ALA A 473 18.44 30.65 47.45
CA ALA A 473 18.09 30.97 48.83
C ALA A 473 19.09 30.24 49.73
N ASP A 474 19.72 30.95 50.67
CA ASP A 474 20.69 30.41 51.63
C ASP A 474 21.86 29.63 51.00
N GLY A 475 22.29 30.03 49.80
CA GLY A 475 23.38 29.38 49.06
C GLY A 475 22.96 28.11 48.30
N TYR A 476 21.69 27.71 48.34
CA TYR A 476 21.16 26.55 47.61
C TYR A 476 20.25 26.99 46.44
N PRO A 477 20.38 26.37 45.25
CA PRO A 477 19.53 26.68 44.11
C PRO A 477 18.09 26.21 44.35
N GLN A 478 17.14 27.14 44.29
CA GLN A 478 15.72 26.81 44.33
C GLN A 478 15.23 26.35 42.96
N LEU A 479 14.56 25.20 42.95
CA LEU A 479 14.27 24.43 41.74
C LEU A 479 12.77 24.19 41.62
N GLU A 480 12.16 24.68 40.54
CA GLU A 480 10.73 24.51 40.24
C GLU A 480 10.49 23.97 38.82
N TYR A 481 9.35 23.29 38.65
CA TYR A 481 8.89 22.77 37.36
C TYR A 481 7.87 23.72 36.72
N HIS A 482 8.24 24.28 35.58
CA HIS A 482 7.41 25.25 34.84
C HIS A 482 6.79 24.64 33.58
N SER A 483 5.61 25.15 33.23
CA SER A 483 4.97 24.92 31.93
C SER A 483 5.59 25.84 30.86
N GLY A 484 5.35 25.54 29.57
CA GLY A 484 5.86 26.37 28.47
C GLY A 484 7.34 26.10 28.15
N CYS A 485 7.71 24.83 28.09
CA CYS A 485 9.08 24.42 27.79
C CYS A 485 9.45 24.70 26.34
N HIS A 486 10.70 25.08 26.13
CA HIS A 486 11.26 25.37 24.80
C HIS A 486 12.18 24.26 24.33
N THR A 487 12.51 24.25 23.03
CA THR A 487 13.41 23.27 22.42
C THR A 487 14.75 23.16 23.15
N ARG A 488 15.30 24.28 23.65
CA ARG A 488 16.56 24.28 24.42
C ARG A 488 16.46 23.50 25.73
N ASP A 489 15.27 23.44 26.34
CA ASP A 489 15.07 22.71 27.59
C ASP A 489 15.29 21.20 27.41
N LEU A 490 15.04 20.65 26.20
CA LEU A 490 15.31 19.24 25.86
C LEU A 490 16.79 18.85 26.06
N SER A 491 17.68 19.81 25.86
CA SER A 491 19.14 19.58 25.92
C SER A 491 19.71 19.73 27.33
N TYR A 492 19.05 20.50 28.20
CA TYR A 492 19.65 20.99 29.45
C TYR A 492 18.77 20.90 30.69
N SER A 493 17.51 20.46 30.59
CA SER A 493 16.56 20.43 31.72
C SER A 493 15.99 19.05 32.01
N ASN A 494 15.66 18.79 33.27
CA ASN A 494 14.87 17.63 33.67
C ASN A 494 13.39 17.89 33.38
N PHE A 495 12.63 16.85 33.06
CA PHE A 495 11.20 16.96 32.77
C PHE A 495 10.36 16.15 33.75
N ALA A 496 9.18 16.67 34.08
CA ALA A 496 8.11 15.93 34.75
C ALA A 496 6.91 15.87 33.79
N CYS A 497 6.52 14.65 33.41
CA CYS A 497 5.54 14.38 32.37
C CYS A 497 4.30 13.67 32.92
N PRO A 498 3.10 13.90 32.36
CA PRO A 498 1.88 13.22 32.79
C PRO A 498 1.96 11.70 32.56
N SER A 499 1.37 10.93 33.46
CA SER A 499 1.33 9.47 33.41
C SER A 499 0.48 8.85 32.29
N GLY A 500 -0.24 9.65 31.50
CA GLY A 500 -0.95 9.13 30.32
C GLY A 500 -1.80 10.16 29.59
N PRO A 501 -2.35 9.81 28.41
CA PRO A 501 -3.24 10.69 27.66
C PRO A 501 -4.54 10.90 28.45
N GLY A 502 -4.75 12.13 28.96
CA GLY A 502 -5.98 12.50 29.68
C GLY A 502 -5.93 12.33 31.20
N SER A 503 -4.78 12.00 31.79
CA SER A 503 -4.62 12.09 33.26
C SER A 503 -4.63 13.56 33.68
N SER A 504 -5.68 13.96 34.39
CA SER A 504 -5.80 15.28 35.03
C SER A 504 -5.24 15.28 36.46
N ASP A 505 -4.75 14.13 36.95
CA ASP A 505 -4.20 14.02 38.30
C ASP A 505 -2.77 14.62 38.32
N PRO A 506 -2.55 15.75 39.00
CA PRO A 506 -1.24 16.38 39.06
C PRO A 506 -0.21 15.55 39.84
N THR A 507 -0.62 14.49 40.56
CA THR A 507 0.23 13.62 41.37
C THR A 507 0.84 12.45 40.60
N GLU A 508 0.24 12.03 39.48
CA GLU A 508 0.77 10.97 38.64
C GLU A 508 1.65 11.55 37.51
N ARG A 509 2.96 11.61 37.77
CA ARG A 509 3.96 12.00 36.78
C ARG A 509 5.16 11.08 36.80
N PHE A 510 5.78 10.90 35.63
CA PHE A 510 7.11 10.31 35.53
C PHE A 510 8.16 11.39 35.25
N GLU A 511 9.36 11.17 35.77
CA GLU A 511 10.49 12.07 35.60
C GLU A 511 11.44 11.59 34.51
N LEU A 512 11.89 12.53 33.69
CA LEU A 512 13.02 12.37 32.78
C LEU A 512 14.17 13.22 33.29
N LYS A 513 15.36 12.64 33.31
CA LYS A 513 16.57 13.22 33.90
C LYS A 513 17.62 13.48 32.83
N GLN A 514 18.31 14.60 32.95
CA GLN A 514 19.52 14.88 32.18
C GLN A 514 20.67 13.99 32.65
N PRO A 515 21.59 13.60 31.74
CA PRO A 515 22.84 12.96 32.15
C PRO A 515 23.67 13.92 33.02
N GLY A 516 24.31 13.40 34.07
CA GLY A 516 25.09 14.20 35.01
C GLY A 516 26.23 15.00 34.34
N SER A 517 26.51 16.19 34.87
CA SER A 517 27.39 17.23 34.29
C SER A 517 28.84 16.82 33.98
N ALA A 518 29.34 15.70 34.49
CA ALA A 518 30.69 15.21 34.20
C ALA A 518 30.87 14.76 32.73
N ALA A 519 29.78 14.38 32.04
CA ALA A 519 29.84 13.88 30.66
C ALA A 519 30.00 15.00 29.59
N ASP A 520 29.56 16.23 29.89
CA ASP A 520 29.50 17.35 28.94
C ASP A 520 30.89 17.95 28.61
N ARG A 521 31.84 17.95 29.56
CA ARG A 521 33.21 18.47 29.31
C ARG A 521 34.04 17.60 28.36
N SER A 522 33.76 16.30 28.29
CA SER A 522 34.53 15.35 27.47
C SER A 522 34.09 15.33 25.99
N LEU A 523 32.88 15.82 25.70
CA LEU A 523 32.23 15.82 24.38
C LEU A 523 32.77 16.94 23.47
N ARG A 524 33.07 18.13 24.01
CA ARG A 524 33.62 19.26 23.24
C ARG A 524 34.99 18.99 22.61
N ASN A 525 35.81 18.14 23.24
CA ASN A 525 37.20 17.90 22.80
C ASN A 525 37.39 16.69 21.89
N ARG A 526 36.35 15.87 21.63
CA ARG A 526 36.47 14.60 20.87
C ARG A 526 35.67 14.52 19.57
N LEU A 527 34.92 15.56 19.22
CA LEU A 527 34.24 15.67 17.92
C LEU A 527 35.19 16.01 16.74
N PHE A 528 36.50 16.14 16.99
CA PHE A 528 37.48 16.63 16.01
C PHE A 528 38.68 15.70 15.73
N ASP A 529 38.66 14.43 16.14
CA ASP A 529 39.78 13.53 15.80
C ASP A 529 39.42 12.60 14.62
N ALA A 530 40.12 12.81 13.50
CA ALA A 530 39.88 12.20 12.19
C ALA A 530 40.47 10.77 12.04
N SER A 531 40.86 10.12 13.13
CA SER A 531 41.77 8.97 13.08
C SER A 531 41.16 7.57 13.22
N GLY A 532 39.83 7.43 13.31
CA GLY A 532 39.12 6.19 12.96
C GLY A 532 39.71 4.88 13.51
N ARG A 533 40.05 4.78 14.81
CA ARG A 533 40.33 3.49 15.48
C ARG A 533 39.67 3.46 16.85
N GLY A 534 38.70 2.56 16.99
CA GLY A 534 37.82 2.46 18.15
C GLY A 534 38.48 1.85 19.39
N SER A 535 38.25 2.49 20.52
CA SER A 535 38.21 1.88 21.84
C SER A 535 36.85 2.19 22.46
N VAL A 536 36.17 1.15 22.93
CA VAL A 536 34.85 1.19 23.55
C VAL A 536 34.96 1.91 24.89
N VAL A 537 34.42 3.12 25.00
CA VAL A 537 34.33 3.83 26.29
C VAL A 537 32.95 4.48 26.42
N ASP A 538 32.36 4.25 27.60
CA ASP A 538 31.09 4.71 28.15
C ASP A 538 30.89 6.24 27.96
N MET A 539 30.37 6.63 26.78
CA MET A 539 29.90 7.98 26.49
C MET A 539 28.49 8.14 27.10
N GLY A 540 28.15 9.34 27.59
CA GLY A 540 26.72 9.69 27.71
C GLY A 540 26.07 9.51 26.34
N ALA A 541 25.31 8.43 26.16
CA ALA A 541 25.10 7.78 24.86
C ALA A 541 24.31 8.60 23.81
N TYR A 542 23.78 9.77 24.18
CA TYR A 542 22.91 10.60 23.34
C TYR A 542 23.30 12.07 23.41
N PRO A 543 23.60 12.71 22.26
CA PRO A 543 23.96 14.13 22.19
C PRO A 543 22.75 15.04 22.40
N ALA A 544 23.00 16.32 22.63
CA ALA A 544 21.95 17.34 22.76
C ALA A 544 21.25 17.54 21.41
N LEU A 545 19.91 17.66 21.41
CA LEU A 545 19.14 17.62 20.17
C LEU A 545 19.46 18.81 19.26
N ASP A 546 19.67 19.99 19.83
CA ASP A 546 20.09 21.21 19.13
C ASP A 546 21.44 21.07 18.40
N GLU A 547 22.33 20.19 18.87
CA GLU A 547 23.64 19.96 18.25
C GLU A 547 23.58 18.99 17.06
N ILE A 548 22.65 18.04 17.07
CA ILE A 548 22.58 16.96 16.07
C ILE A 548 21.42 17.09 15.07
N ARG A 549 20.41 17.90 15.37
CA ARG A 549 19.19 18.05 14.56
C ARG A 549 19.49 18.35 13.10
N SER A 550 20.23 19.42 12.84
CA SER A 550 20.59 19.81 11.47
C SER A 550 21.45 18.74 10.79
N ARG A 551 22.43 18.18 11.51
CA ARG A 551 23.34 17.15 10.96
C ARG A 551 22.60 15.89 10.51
N ILE A 552 21.61 15.45 11.28
CA ILE A 552 20.75 14.32 10.90
C ILE A 552 19.97 14.64 9.63
N ILE A 553 19.33 15.82 9.58
CA ILE A 553 18.54 16.22 8.43
C ILE A 553 19.42 16.38 7.18
N ASP A 554 20.57 17.03 7.31
CA ASP A 554 21.56 17.20 6.24
C ASP A 554 21.99 15.84 5.69
N SER A 555 22.34 14.90 6.56
CA SER A 555 22.73 13.55 6.14
C SER A 555 21.62 12.83 5.38
N ILE A 556 20.35 12.95 5.82
CA ILE A 556 19.20 12.37 5.11
C ILE A 556 19.03 13.04 3.75
N ILE A 557 19.07 14.36 3.68
CA ILE A 557 18.90 15.11 2.43
C ILE A 557 20.01 14.79 1.42
N ASP A 558 21.25 14.70 1.88
CA ASP A 558 22.39 14.34 1.04
C ASP A 558 22.22 12.94 0.45
N GLN A 559 21.84 11.96 1.27
CA GLN A 559 21.57 10.60 0.78
C GLN A 559 20.33 10.56 -0.13
N LEU A 560 19.26 11.29 0.17
CA LEU A 560 18.11 11.38 -0.71
C LEU A 560 18.50 11.93 -2.09
N ARG A 561 19.29 12.99 -2.16
CA ARG A 561 19.81 13.55 -3.43
C ARG A 561 20.70 12.56 -4.18
N ASN A 562 21.54 11.81 -3.48
CA ASN A 562 22.39 10.79 -4.09
C ASN A 562 21.58 9.64 -4.72
N TYR A 563 20.53 9.18 -4.03
CA TYR A 563 19.68 8.08 -4.52
C TYR A 563 18.63 8.53 -5.53
N PHE A 564 18.21 9.81 -5.46
CA PHE A 564 17.23 10.43 -6.33
C PHE A 564 17.77 11.73 -6.95
N PRO A 565 18.67 11.64 -7.96
CA PRO A 565 19.15 12.81 -8.69
C PRO A 565 17.98 13.54 -9.38
N GLU A 566 18.00 14.88 -9.35
CA GLU A 566 16.92 15.72 -9.88
C GLU A 566 16.71 15.54 -11.38
N ASP A 567 17.80 15.53 -12.14
CA ASP A 567 17.79 15.41 -13.61
C ASP A 567 17.20 14.08 -14.08
N ASP A 568 17.23 13.05 -13.23
CA ASP A 568 16.73 11.72 -13.56
C ASP A 568 15.21 11.66 -13.64
N TYR A 569 14.49 12.54 -12.93
CA TYR A 569 13.02 12.49 -12.85
C TYR A 569 12.33 13.76 -13.31
N SER A 570 13.02 14.91 -13.32
CA SER A 570 12.46 16.20 -13.74
C SER A 570 11.91 16.15 -15.18
N ILE A 571 12.53 15.36 -16.06
CA ILE A 571 12.08 15.20 -17.46
C ILE A 571 10.65 14.66 -17.60
N PHE A 572 10.12 13.95 -16.59
CA PHE A 572 8.75 13.42 -16.62
C PHE A 572 7.71 14.49 -16.24
N ASN A 573 8.12 15.61 -15.64
CA ASN A 573 7.21 16.66 -15.19
C ASN A 573 6.54 17.42 -16.35
N VAL A 574 7.07 17.33 -17.57
CA VAL A 574 6.40 17.85 -18.78
C VAL A 574 5.02 17.22 -19.00
N LEU A 575 4.78 16.04 -18.44
CA LEU A 575 3.47 15.36 -18.46
C LEU A 575 2.68 15.56 -17.16
N ASN A 576 3.14 16.37 -16.21
CA ASN A 576 2.41 16.61 -14.96
C ASN A 576 1.21 17.52 -15.22
N PRO A 577 -0.05 17.06 -15.03
CA PRO A 577 -1.23 17.84 -15.36
C PRO A 577 -1.27 19.21 -14.69
N VAL A 578 -0.76 19.32 -13.46
CA VAL A 578 -0.74 20.58 -12.70
C VAL A 578 0.13 21.62 -13.39
N LEU A 579 1.22 21.20 -14.05
CA LEU A 579 2.20 22.05 -14.71
C LEU A 579 1.87 22.32 -16.18
N LEU A 580 0.82 21.71 -16.74
CA LEU A 580 0.41 21.96 -18.12
C LEU A 580 -0.12 23.40 -18.27
N PRO A 581 0.14 24.04 -19.44
CA PRO A 581 -0.48 25.31 -19.80
C PRO A 581 -2.00 25.28 -19.62
N ASN A 582 -2.58 26.42 -19.28
CA ASN A 582 -4.02 26.59 -19.14
C ASN A 582 -4.54 27.62 -20.18
N ALA A 583 -5.83 27.97 -20.09
CA ALA A 583 -6.43 28.96 -20.99
C ALA A 583 -5.73 30.33 -20.94
N GLU A 584 -5.22 30.75 -19.77
CA GLU A 584 -4.52 32.02 -19.58
C GLU A 584 -3.12 31.99 -20.21
N THR A 585 -2.44 30.84 -20.19
CA THR A 585 -1.08 30.65 -20.72
C THR A 585 -1.07 29.95 -22.08
N LEU A 586 -2.17 30.00 -22.85
CA LEU A 586 -2.30 29.27 -24.11
C LEU A 586 -1.19 29.63 -25.13
N HIS A 587 -0.74 30.88 -25.14
CA HIS A 587 0.36 31.36 -25.97
C HIS A 587 1.70 30.64 -25.73
N THR A 588 1.87 30.01 -24.56
CA THR A 588 3.10 29.28 -24.19
C THR A 588 3.13 27.83 -24.68
N VAL A 589 2.03 27.31 -25.25
CA VAL A 589 1.88 25.87 -25.56
C VAL A 589 3.01 25.34 -26.44
N PHE A 590 3.39 26.04 -27.50
CA PHE A 590 4.46 25.59 -28.39
C PHE A 590 5.84 25.60 -27.71
N THR A 591 6.14 26.62 -26.90
CA THR A 591 7.39 26.66 -26.10
C THR A 591 7.40 25.59 -25.02
N TYR A 592 6.24 25.28 -24.43
CA TYR A 592 6.12 24.21 -23.46
C TYR A 592 6.28 22.83 -24.11
N SER A 593 5.72 22.65 -25.31
CA SER A 593 5.68 21.33 -25.95
C SER A 593 7.07 20.84 -26.37
N SER A 594 8.02 21.72 -26.67
CA SER A 594 9.42 21.35 -26.94
C SER A 594 10.11 20.67 -25.75
N ARG A 595 9.62 20.87 -24.51
CA ARG A 595 10.14 20.20 -23.31
C ARG A 595 9.88 18.68 -23.29
N ILE A 596 9.06 18.16 -24.21
CA ILE A 596 8.82 16.72 -24.34
C ILE A 596 9.99 15.99 -25.01
N ILE A 597 10.83 16.70 -25.76
CA ILE A 597 11.90 16.12 -26.59
C ILE A 597 12.93 15.32 -25.74
N PRO A 598 13.46 15.83 -24.61
CA PRO A 598 14.37 15.04 -23.77
C PRO A 598 13.74 13.75 -23.24
N LEU A 599 12.44 13.80 -22.93
CA LEU A 599 11.69 12.62 -22.49
C LEU A 599 11.57 11.59 -23.61
N ALA A 600 11.21 12.03 -24.82
CA ALA A 600 11.12 11.19 -26.01
C ALA A 600 12.46 10.49 -26.34
N ARG A 601 13.56 11.26 -26.35
CA ARG A 601 14.92 10.75 -26.61
C ARG A 601 15.34 9.66 -25.62
N ARG A 602 14.88 9.72 -24.36
CA ARG A 602 15.18 8.67 -23.36
C ARG A 602 14.66 7.28 -23.75
N PHE A 603 13.66 7.24 -24.62
CA PHE A 603 13.05 6.03 -25.17
C PHE A 603 13.48 5.77 -26.63
N GLY A 604 14.50 6.46 -27.13
CA GLY A 604 14.93 6.33 -28.52
C GLY A 604 13.88 6.81 -29.53
N MET A 605 12.99 7.71 -29.12
CA MET A 605 12.08 8.40 -30.04
C MET A 605 12.77 9.69 -30.49
N GLU A 606 13.18 9.74 -31.75
CA GLU A 606 13.77 10.95 -32.35
C GLU A 606 12.69 12.00 -32.60
N ASP A 607 13.08 13.25 -32.78
CA ASP A 607 12.21 14.32 -33.29
C ASP A 607 12.73 14.64 -34.69
N ASP A 608 11.90 14.54 -35.72
CA ASP A 608 12.34 14.65 -37.13
C ASP A 608 12.58 16.13 -37.50
N SER A 609 13.46 16.81 -36.75
CA SER A 609 13.90 18.16 -37.07
C SER A 609 15.11 18.07 -38.01
N SER A 610 14.82 18.13 -39.32
CA SER A 610 15.71 18.46 -40.44
C SER A 610 16.98 17.61 -40.63
N GLU A 611 16.94 16.65 -41.57
CA GLU A 611 18.03 16.57 -42.55
C GLU A 611 17.87 17.78 -43.48
N SER A 612 19.00 18.43 -43.76
CA SER A 612 19.13 19.63 -44.58
C SER A 612 18.45 19.51 -45.95
N GLU A 613 17.28 20.12 -46.11
CA GLU A 613 16.87 20.63 -47.42
C GLU A 613 17.72 21.87 -47.68
N THR A 614 18.78 21.68 -48.47
CA THR A 614 19.54 22.77 -49.07
C THR A 614 18.58 23.73 -49.76
N GLU A 615 18.65 25.00 -49.37
CA GLU A 615 18.04 26.11 -50.09
C GLU A 615 18.42 26.02 -51.57
N ASP A 616 17.49 25.58 -52.41
CA ASP A 616 17.47 25.93 -53.83
C ASP A 616 16.05 25.72 -54.38
N HIS A 617 15.36 26.85 -54.49
CA HIS A 617 14.38 27.25 -55.50
C HIS A 617 13.12 27.90 -54.92
N LEU A 618 13.19 29.23 -54.84
CA LEU A 618 12.05 30.13 -54.79
C LEU A 618 11.18 29.95 -56.05
N SER A 619 9.90 29.59 -55.88
CA SER A 619 8.76 30.25 -56.55
C SER A 619 7.41 29.62 -56.18
N ASP A 620 6.47 30.49 -55.82
CA ASP A 620 5.00 30.35 -55.84
C ASP A 620 4.32 29.16 -55.13
N SER A 621 3.80 29.39 -53.91
CA SER A 621 2.35 29.28 -53.60
C SER A 621 2.02 29.43 -52.10
N ASP A 622 1.46 30.59 -51.72
CA ASP A 622 1.07 30.93 -50.33
C ASP A 622 0.02 30.00 -49.66
N SER A 623 -0.62 29.08 -50.41
CA SER A 623 -1.56 28.10 -49.85
C SER A 623 -0.98 26.69 -49.69
N ARG A 624 0.11 26.34 -50.37
CA ARG A 624 0.77 25.02 -50.21
C ARG A 624 1.74 25.03 -49.04
N ASP A 625 2.31 26.18 -48.70
CA ASP A 625 3.28 26.33 -47.61
C ASP A 625 2.65 26.21 -46.21
N ALA A 626 1.41 26.68 -46.02
CA ALA A 626 0.69 26.49 -44.75
C ALA A 626 0.39 25.01 -44.48
N ASP A 627 -0.05 24.29 -45.53
CA ASP A 627 -0.42 22.88 -45.47
C ASP A 627 0.82 21.96 -45.35
N ALA A 628 1.97 22.40 -45.88
CA ALA A 628 3.26 21.75 -45.69
C ALA A 628 3.83 21.99 -44.27
N SER A 629 3.67 23.20 -43.73
CA SER A 629 4.08 23.57 -42.36
C SER A 629 3.26 22.86 -41.28
N GLU A 630 1.95 22.71 -41.50
CA GLU A 630 1.06 21.94 -40.62
C GLU A 630 1.43 20.45 -40.64
N ARG A 631 1.64 19.87 -41.83
CA ARG A 631 2.16 18.49 -41.98
C ARG A 631 3.55 18.29 -41.37
N ALA A 632 4.42 19.29 -41.41
CA ALA A 632 5.73 19.22 -40.75
C ALA A 632 5.60 19.23 -39.23
N THR A 633 4.67 20.02 -38.69
CA THR A 633 4.36 20.07 -37.25
C THR A 633 3.82 18.73 -36.74
N GLU A 634 2.93 18.09 -37.49
CA GLU A 634 2.38 16.77 -37.15
C GLU A 634 3.39 15.63 -37.18
N ARG A 635 4.52 15.77 -37.90
CA ARG A 635 5.59 14.77 -37.92
C ARG A 635 6.39 14.76 -36.63
N THR A 636 6.65 15.93 -36.05
CA THR A 636 7.46 16.08 -34.82
C THR A 636 6.70 15.68 -33.56
N ILE A 637 7.35 15.06 -32.57
CA ILE A 637 6.70 14.71 -31.31
C ILE A 637 6.34 15.95 -30.49
N SER A 638 7.15 17.00 -30.57
CA SER A 638 6.91 18.29 -29.93
C SER A 638 5.73 19.03 -30.56
N GLY A 639 5.57 18.99 -31.88
CA GLY A 639 4.41 19.51 -32.60
C GLY A 639 3.14 18.73 -32.28
N GLN A 640 3.18 17.39 -32.32
CA GLN A 640 2.05 16.53 -31.91
C GLN A 640 1.58 16.85 -30.48
N PHE A 641 2.53 17.05 -29.56
CA PHE A 641 2.20 17.39 -28.18
C PHE A 641 1.58 18.80 -28.05
N GLY A 642 2.07 19.78 -28.81
CA GLY A 642 1.49 21.12 -28.86
C GLY A 642 0.04 21.12 -29.34
N LEU A 643 -0.24 20.39 -30.43
CA LEU A 643 -1.59 20.22 -30.99
C LEU A 643 -2.54 19.55 -29.98
N LEU A 644 -2.08 18.47 -29.33
CA LEU A 644 -2.83 17.80 -28.26
C LEU A 644 -3.16 18.79 -27.13
N LEU A 645 -2.17 19.50 -26.59
CA LEU A 645 -2.39 20.45 -25.50
C LEU A 645 -3.38 21.55 -25.87
N LYS A 646 -3.26 22.11 -27.09
CA LYS A 646 -4.21 23.10 -27.59
C LYS A 646 -5.63 22.54 -27.61
N SER A 647 -5.83 21.35 -28.17
CA SER A 647 -7.12 20.65 -28.19
C SER A 647 -7.69 20.36 -26.80
N LEU A 648 -6.84 19.94 -25.85
CA LEU A 648 -7.27 19.69 -24.47
C LEU A 648 -7.71 20.98 -23.76
N ILE A 649 -6.99 22.09 -23.96
CA ILE A 649 -7.26 23.38 -23.31
C ILE A 649 -8.47 24.08 -23.93
N THR A 650 -8.67 23.99 -25.25
CA THR A 650 -9.76 24.69 -25.94
C THR A 650 -11.00 23.81 -26.07
N SER A 651 -10.88 22.68 -26.76
CA SER A 651 -12.01 21.84 -27.17
C SER A 651 -12.51 20.93 -26.04
N HIS A 652 -11.64 20.61 -25.08
CA HIS A 652 -11.96 19.73 -23.94
C HIS A 652 -11.76 20.40 -22.57
N SER A 653 -11.92 21.74 -22.52
CA SER A 653 -11.62 22.57 -21.35
C SER A 653 -12.32 22.14 -20.05
N VAL A 654 -13.58 21.69 -20.14
CA VAL A 654 -14.37 21.22 -18.99
C VAL A 654 -13.71 20.00 -18.33
N ASP A 655 -13.40 18.98 -19.12
CA ASP A 655 -12.73 17.77 -18.65
C ASP A 655 -11.31 18.07 -18.18
N PHE A 656 -10.60 18.95 -18.90
CA PHE A 656 -9.25 19.36 -18.54
C PHE A 656 -9.22 19.94 -17.12
N CYS A 657 -10.09 20.91 -16.83
CA CYS A 657 -10.24 21.50 -15.51
C CYS A 657 -10.69 20.47 -14.45
N ALA A 658 -11.64 19.58 -14.79
CA ALA A 658 -12.17 18.59 -13.88
C ALA A 658 -11.17 17.49 -13.48
N TYR A 659 -10.18 17.20 -14.33
CA TYR A 659 -9.19 16.13 -14.10
C TYR A 659 -7.79 16.63 -13.74
N LYS A 660 -7.44 17.90 -13.99
CA LYS A 660 -6.11 18.48 -13.72
C LYS A 660 -5.60 18.17 -12.30
N GLY A 661 -6.49 18.27 -11.30
CA GLY A 661 -6.16 18.00 -9.89
C GLY A 661 -6.33 16.55 -9.42
N LYS A 662 -6.75 15.61 -10.29
CA LYS A 662 -7.03 14.21 -9.89
C LYS A 662 -5.79 13.30 -9.92
N GLY A 663 -4.64 13.85 -10.33
CA GLY A 663 -3.34 13.18 -10.42
C GLY A 663 -3.04 12.63 -11.82
N PRO A 664 -1.75 12.40 -12.16
CA PRO A 664 -1.31 12.16 -13.53
C PRO A 664 -1.95 10.95 -14.20
N VAL A 665 -2.02 9.81 -13.49
CA VAL A 665 -2.59 8.58 -14.04
C VAL A 665 -4.06 8.77 -14.38
N LYS A 666 -4.86 9.37 -13.49
CA LYS A 666 -6.29 9.58 -13.75
C LYS A 666 -6.52 10.57 -14.90
N PHE A 667 -5.71 11.62 -14.98
CA PHE A 667 -5.78 12.61 -16.05
C PHE A 667 -5.50 11.99 -17.42
N TRP A 668 -4.35 11.34 -17.59
CA TRP A 668 -3.97 10.79 -18.89
C TRP A 668 -4.84 9.60 -19.30
N SER A 669 -5.22 8.73 -18.37
CA SER A 669 -6.14 7.63 -18.70
C SER A 669 -7.52 8.12 -19.13
N HIS A 670 -8.04 9.22 -18.55
CA HIS A 670 -9.30 9.81 -18.99
C HIS A 670 -9.22 10.20 -20.47
N PHE A 671 -8.23 11.01 -20.84
CA PHE A 671 -8.10 11.50 -22.21
C PHE A 671 -7.70 10.44 -23.24
N LEU A 672 -6.99 9.39 -22.82
CA LEU A 672 -6.72 8.23 -23.70
C LEU A 672 -7.99 7.44 -24.04
N GLU A 673 -9.00 7.45 -23.16
CA GLU A 673 -10.31 6.80 -23.35
C GLU A 673 -11.37 7.75 -23.97
N THR A 674 -11.13 9.06 -23.93
CA THR A 674 -12.05 10.05 -24.51
C THR A 674 -12.01 10.00 -26.04
N ARG A 675 -13.09 9.47 -26.64
CA ARG A 675 -13.23 9.28 -28.10
C ARG A 675 -13.12 10.56 -28.92
N THR A 676 -13.44 11.72 -28.35
CA THR A 676 -13.40 13.02 -29.05
C THR A 676 -12.00 13.63 -29.09
N VAL A 677 -11.04 13.08 -28.34
CA VAL A 677 -9.64 13.52 -28.42
C VAL A 677 -8.98 12.84 -29.61
N GLU A 678 -8.51 13.67 -30.54
CA GLU A 678 -7.67 13.20 -31.63
C GLU A 678 -6.24 12.96 -31.13
N TRP A 679 -5.76 11.73 -31.31
CA TRP A 679 -4.46 11.29 -30.82
C TRP A 679 -3.51 11.03 -31.97
N LEU A 680 -2.45 11.83 -32.05
CA LEU A 680 -1.36 11.58 -32.99
C LEU A 680 -0.42 10.47 -32.45
N PRO A 681 0.11 9.58 -33.31
CA PRO A 681 0.66 8.30 -32.85
C PRO A 681 1.91 8.39 -31.96
N ARG A 682 2.84 9.32 -32.23
CA ARG A 682 4.12 9.41 -31.48
C ARG A 682 3.86 9.86 -30.04
N ILE A 683 3.06 10.92 -29.86
CA ILE A 683 2.75 11.43 -28.54
C ILE A 683 1.84 10.48 -27.74
N LYS A 684 0.86 9.84 -28.41
CA LYS A 684 0.03 8.80 -27.77
C LYS A 684 0.89 7.67 -27.22
N ASN A 685 1.81 7.15 -28.04
CA ASN A 685 2.71 6.08 -27.65
C ASN A 685 3.62 6.51 -26.49
N LEU A 686 4.23 7.70 -26.56
CA LEU A 686 5.09 8.20 -25.48
C LEU A 686 4.36 8.28 -24.13
N ILE A 687 3.14 8.83 -24.11
CA ILE A 687 2.33 8.93 -22.88
C ILE A 687 2.00 7.52 -22.37
N MET A 688 1.58 6.61 -23.25
CA MET A 688 1.31 5.21 -22.87
C MET A 688 2.55 4.51 -22.29
N VAL A 689 3.72 4.70 -22.90
CA VAL A 689 5.00 4.19 -22.41
C VAL A 689 5.28 4.69 -21.01
N VAL A 690 5.21 6.01 -20.77
CA VAL A 690 5.48 6.62 -19.47
C VAL A 690 4.54 6.11 -18.38
N LEU A 691 3.25 5.94 -18.68
CA LEU A 691 2.27 5.40 -17.73
C LEU A 691 2.58 3.94 -17.34
N THR A 692 3.18 3.18 -18.26
CA THR A 692 3.52 1.76 -18.09
C THR A 692 4.76 1.56 -17.22
N LEU A 693 5.59 2.58 -17.00
CA LEU A 693 6.82 2.44 -16.23
C LEU A 693 6.52 2.22 -14.72
N PRO A 694 7.06 1.14 -14.12
CA PRO A 694 6.93 0.90 -12.69
C PRO A 694 8.00 1.65 -11.89
N ILE A 695 7.57 2.43 -10.91
CA ILE A 695 8.49 3.11 -9.97
C ILE A 695 9.05 2.19 -8.88
N SER A 696 8.47 0.99 -8.68
CA SER A 696 8.82 0.11 -7.57
C SER A 696 8.62 -1.37 -7.90
N SER A 697 9.44 -2.22 -7.29
CA SER A 697 9.30 -3.68 -7.23
C SER A 697 8.40 -4.19 -6.10
N ALA A 698 7.71 -3.31 -5.37
CA ALA A 698 6.90 -3.67 -4.18
C ALA A 698 5.78 -4.71 -4.43
N GLU A 699 5.30 -4.85 -5.67
CA GLU A 699 4.38 -5.93 -6.04
C GLU A 699 5.03 -7.32 -5.89
N ALA A 700 6.32 -7.43 -6.24
CA ALA A 700 7.05 -8.68 -6.10
C ALA A 700 7.29 -9.03 -4.63
N GLU A 701 7.62 -8.05 -3.79
CA GLU A 701 7.66 -8.23 -2.33
C GLU A 701 6.31 -8.69 -1.74
N ARG A 702 5.19 -8.13 -2.23
CA ARG A 702 3.85 -8.59 -1.85
C ARG A 702 3.57 -10.01 -2.34
N GLY A 703 3.99 -10.33 -3.56
CA GLY A 703 3.97 -11.69 -4.10
C GLY A 703 4.74 -12.67 -3.22
N PHE A 704 5.93 -12.30 -2.76
CA PHE A 704 6.73 -13.12 -1.83
C PHE A 704 6.06 -13.31 -0.47
N SER A 705 5.36 -12.29 0.02
CA SER A 705 4.54 -12.43 1.24
C SER A 705 3.44 -13.49 1.04
N ILE A 706 2.72 -13.43 -0.08
CA ILE A 706 1.68 -14.43 -0.41
C ILE A 706 2.31 -15.83 -0.58
N TYR A 707 3.47 -15.92 -1.22
CA TYR A 707 4.26 -17.15 -1.32
C TYR A 707 4.57 -17.73 0.06
N LYS A 708 5.10 -16.91 0.98
CA LYS A 708 5.42 -17.32 2.36
C LYS A 708 4.17 -17.86 3.08
N HIS A 709 3.03 -17.19 2.94
CA HIS A 709 1.76 -17.68 3.48
C HIS A 709 1.30 -19.02 2.90
N ILE A 710 1.56 -19.28 1.62
CA ILE A 710 1.18 -20.56 0.99
C ILE A 710 2.14 -21.69 1.43
N ALA A 711 3.44 -21.41 1.42
CA ALA A 711 4.50 -22.41 1.62
C ALA A 711 4.70 -22.78 3.10
N TYR A 712 4.59 -21.83 4.04
CA TYR A 712 4.97 -22.05 5.44
C TYR A 712 3.79 -22.33 6.38
N ASP A 713 2.61 -21.73 6.17
CA ASP A 713 1.55 -21.69 7.21
C ASP A 713 0.75 -22.99 7.43
N ARG A 714 1.05 -24.10 6.73
CA ARG A 714 0.46 -25.46 6.89
C ARG A 714 0.86 -26.47 5.78
N ARG A 715 1.61 -26.05 4.74
CA ARG A 715 1.87 -26.86 3.53
C ARG A 715 3.36 -27.01 3.22
N THR A 716 4.05 -27.84 3.98
CA THR A 716 5.53 -27.94 3.96
C THR A 716 6.16 -28.60 2.72
N ARG A 717 5.39 -29.09 1.73
CA ARG A 717 5.90 -29.88 0.59
C ARG A 717 5.19 -29.64 -0.75
N LEU A 718 4.83 -28.39 -1.07
CA LEU A 718 4.23 -28.09 -2.38
C LEU A 718 5.30 -28.08 -3.49
N ALA A 719 4.98 -28.71 -4.62
CA ALA A 719 5.82 -28.62 -5.82
C ALA A 719 5.84 -27.17 -6.35
N PRO A 720 6.96 -26.66 -6.88
CA PRO A 720 7.06 -25.30 -7.42
C PRO A 720 5.98 -24.96 -8.44
N LYS A 721 5.58 -25.93 -9.29
CA LYS A 721 4.49 -25.77 -10.26
C LYS A 721 3.15 -25.50 -9.58
N THR A 722 2.80 -26.27 -8.55
CA THR A 722 1.56 -26.07 -7.78
C THR A 722 1.55 -24.73 -7.06
N LEU A 723 2.70 -24.32 -6.56
CA LEU A 723 2.87 -23.03 -5.90
C LEU A 723 2.65 -21.86 -6.88
N GLU A 724 3.18 -21.94 -8.11
CA GLU A 724 2.89 -20.96 -9.16
C GLU A 724 1.39 -20.87 -9.46
N HIS A 725 0.69 -22.01 -9.56
CA HIS A 725 -0.76 -22.04 -9.80
C HIS A 725 -1.56 -21.36 -8.67
N LEU A 726 -1.20 -21.64 -7.42
CA LEU A 726 -1.82 -20.99 -6.26
C LEU A 726 -1.53 -19.48 -6.24
N LEU A 727 -0.29 -19.09 -6.49
CA LEU A 727 0.11 -17.68 -6.57
C LEU A 727 -0.67 -16.94 -7.65
N ARG A 728 -0.79 -17.51 -8.84
CA ARG A 728 -1.53 -16.91 -9.96
C ARG A 728 -2.98 -16.64 -9.58
N ILE A 729 -3.69 -17.64 -9.05
CA ILE A 729 -5.09 -17.46 -8.63
C ILE A 729 -5.19 -16.41 -7.51
N ARG A 730 -4.26 -16.39 -6.56
CA ARG A 730 -4.31 -15.44 -5.45
C ARG A 730 -4.00 -14.01 -5.86
N ILE A 731 -3.00 -13.81 -6.71
CA ILE A 731 -2.50 -12.50 -7.13
C ILE A 731 -3.34 -11.93 -8.26
N ASN A 732 -3.48 -12.69 -9.35
CA ASN A 732 -4.17 -12.24 -10.56
C ASN A 732 -5.67 -12.50 -10.52
N GLY A 733 -6.17 -13.39 -9.66
CA GLY A 733 -7.57 -13.77 -9.72
C GLY A 733 -8.47 -12.72 -9.04
N PRO A 734 -9.67 -12.46 -9.58
CA PRO A 734 -10.59 -11.48 -9.03
C PRO A 734 -11.05 -11.84 -7.60
N PRO A 735 -11.60 -10.88 -6.84
CA PRO A 735 -12.33 -11.21 -5.63
C PRO A 735 -13.41 -12.28 -5.90
N LEU A 736 -13.64 -13.19 -4.94
CA LEU A 736 -14.60 -14.31 -5.11
C LEU A 736 -15.97 -13.87 -5.64
N MET A 737 -16.47 -12.71 -5.18
CA MET A 737 -17.76 -12.15 -5.61
C MET A 737 -17.82 -11.76 -7.10
N LYS A 738 -16.67 -11.61 -7.77
CA LYS A 738 -16.54 -11.28 -9.19
C LYS A 738 -16.07 -12.48 -10.03
N PHE A 739 -15.74 -13.61 -9.40
CA PHE A 739 -15.26 -14.79 -10.09
C PHE A 739 -16.38 -15.43 -10.92
N LYS A 740 -16.16 -15.54 -12.23
CA LYS A 740 -17.09 -16.19 -13.18
C LYS A 740 -16.55 -17.58 -13.56
N PRO A 741 -17.19 -18.68 -13.11
CA PRO A 741 -16.66 -20.03 -13.35
C PRO A 741 -16.79 -20.49 -14.81
N ASP A 742 -17.67 -19.90 -15.61
CA ASP A 742 -18.12 -20.43 -16.93
C ASP A 742 -16.98 -20.72 -17.91
N ILE A 743 -16.07 -19.75 -18.06
CA ILE A 743 -14.88 -19.85 -18.92
C ILE A 743 -13.93 -20.97 -18.48
N TYR A 744 -13.89 -21.29 -17.18
CA TYR A 744 -13.05 -22.37 -16.64
C TYR A 744 -13.72 -23.73 -16.74
N VAL A 745 -15.07 -23.78 -16.65
CA VAL A 745 -15.85 -25.01 -16.86
C VAL A 745 -15.61 -25.56 -18.26
N ASN A 746 -15.68 -24.70 -19.28
CA ASN A 746 -15.45 -25.12 -20.66
C ASN A 746 -14.05 -25.71 -20.88
N ASP A 747 -13.00 -25.09 -20.31
CA ASP A 747 -11.63 -25.62 -20.42
C ASP A 747 -11.44 -26.92 -19.62
N TRP A 748 -12.08 -27.02 -18.45
CA TRP A 748 -12.05 -28.21 -17.59
C TRP A 748 -12.66 -29.42 -18.29
N LEU A 749 -13.88 -29.25 -18.80
CA LEU A 749 -14.68 -30.33 -19.39
C LEU A 749 -14.08 -30.87 -20.69
N LYS A 750 -13.45 -30.01 -21.51
CA LYS A 750 -12.69 -30.44 -22.71
C LYS A 750 -11.58 -31.44 -22.36
N LYS A 751 -10.89 -31.24 -21.24
CA LYS A 751 -9.74 -32.07 -20.83
C LYS A 751 -10.12 -33.25 -19.93
N HIS A 752 -11.25 -33.16 -19.22
CA HIS A 752 -11.68 -34.14 -18.22
C HIS A 752 -13.02 -34.80 -18.56
N TRP A 753 -13.35 -34.91 -19.85
CA TRP A 753 -14.61 -35.47 -20.34
C TRP A 753 -15.01 -36.79 -19.65
N ARG A 754 -14.04 -37.69 -19.40
CA ARG A 754 -14.24 -39.02 -18.81
C ARG A 754 -14.43 -39.03 -17.29
N SER A 755 -14.05 -37.98 -16.57
CA SER A 755 -14.12 -37.93 -15.10
C SER A 755 -15.55 -37.81 -14.58
N ASP A 756 -16.48 -37.34 -15.42
CA ASP A 756 -17.82 -36.90 -15.01
C ASP A 756 -18.97 -37.39 -15.92
N ALA A 757 -18.75 -38.44 -16.73
CA ALA A 757 -19.81 -39.08 -17.52
C ALA A 757 -20.24 -40.41 -16.87
N PRO A 758 -21.53 -40.61 -16.52
CA PRO A 758 -22.04 -41.93 -16.16
C PRO A 758 -22.20 -42.75 -17.45
N GLY A 759 -21.15 -43.50 -17.82
CA GLY A 759 -21.12 -44.40 -18.98
C GLY A 759 -21.12 -43.68 -20.34
N GLY A 760 -20.03 -43.76 -21.11
CA GLY A 760 -20.00 -43.15 -22.44
C GLY A 760 -18.91 -43.70 -23.35
N GLN A 761 -19.32 -44.39 -24.41
CA GLN A 761 -18.50 -44.80 -25.55
C GLN A 761 -17.97 -43.59 -26.35
N ARG A 762 -16.88 -43.83 -27.06
CA ARG A 762 -16.11 -42.87 -27.87
C ARG A 762 -16.94 -42.42 -29.10
N GLN A 763 -17.28 -41.14 -29.23
CA GLN A 763 -17.56 -40.56 -30.55
C GLN A 763 -16.29 -39.88 -31.08
N LYS A 764 -16.02 -40.12 -32.37
CA LYS A 764 -14.85 -39.62 -33.11
C LYS A 764 -14.88 -38.10 -33.20
N GLU A 765 -13.70 -37.50 -33.07
CA GLU A 765 -13.43 -36.08 -33.30
C GLU A 765 -13.93 -35.64 -34.67
N SER A 766 -14.86 -34.68 -34.69
CA SER A 766 -15.07 -33.81 -35.86
C SER A 766 -14.39 -32.48 -35.56
N ASN A 767 -13.40 -32.13 -36.37
CA ASN A 767 -12.77 -30.82 -36.38
C ASN A 767 -13.86 -29.74 -36.51
N VAL A 768 -14.01 -28.93 -35.46
CA VAL A 768 -14.64 -27.61 -35.54
C VAL A 768 -13.62 -26.64 -34.98
N ASP A 769 -12.60 -26.38 -35.78
CA ASP A 769 -11.95 -25.08 -35.78
C ASP A 769 -12.94 -24.13 -36.45
N GLU A 770 -13.55 -23.22 -35.70
CA GLU A 770 -13.75 -21.81 -36.08
C GLU A 770 -14.66 -21.01 -35.11
N GLU A 771 -14.34 -19.72 -35.04
CA GLU A 771 -15.12 -18.59 -34.53
C GLU A 771 -15.24 -18.40 -32.99
N ILE A 772 -14.17 -17.85 -32.41
CA ILE A 772 -14.32 -16.78 -31.41
C ILE A 772 -14.15 -15.46 -32.20
N LYS A 773 -15.23 -14.99 -32.83
CA LYS A 773 -15.29 -13.67 -33.47
C LYS A 773 -15.71 -12.61 -32.44
N ASP A 774 -14.91 -11.56 -32.39
CA ASP A 774 -15.27 -10.16 -32.17
C ASP A 774 -16.53 -9.85 -31.34
N SER A 775 -16.39 -9.92 -30.02
CA SER A 775 -16.91 -8.88 -29.10
C SER A 775 -16.44 -9.24 -27.69
N ASP A 776 -15.47 -8.50 -27.14
CA ASP A 776 -15.36 -8.20 -25.70
C ASP A 776 -13.99 -7.56 -25.44
N SER A 777 -13.93 -6.23 -25.56
CA SER A 777 -12.84 -5.41 -25.01
C SER A 777 -12.74 -5.48 -23.48
N ASP A 778 -13.63 -6.23 -22.82
CA ASP A 778 -13.73 -6.45 -21.37
C ASP A 778 -13.12 -7.78 -20.88
N LEU A 779 -12.38 -8.50 -21.74
CA LEU A 779 -11.86 -9.84 -21.47
C LEU A 779 -10.92 -9.95 -20.24
N LEU A 780 -10.29 -8.86 -19.79
CA LEU A 780 -9.48 -8.88 -18.57
C LEU A 780 -10.28 -8.47 -17.31
N SER A 781 -11.21 -7.51 -17.44
CA SER A 781 -11.95 -6.92 -16.32
C SER A 781 -12.93 -7.88 -15.62
N GLY A 782 -13.37 -8.93 -16.31
CA GLY A 782 -14.18 -10.03 -15.77
C GLY A 782 -13.38 -11.26 -15.29
N LEU A 783 -12.07 -11.27 -15.50
CA LEU A 783 -11.18 -12.44 -15.42
C LEU A 783 -10.02 -12.25 -14.42
N PHE A 784 -9.72 -10.99 -14.07
CA PHE A 784 -8.66 -10.56 -13.15
C PHE A 784 -9.18 -9.67 -12.01
#